data_AF-A0A178Y7Y0-F1
#
_entry.id   AF-A0A178Y7Y0-F1
#
_cell.length_a   1.000
_cell.length_b   1.000
_cell.length_c   1.000
_cell.angle_alpha   90.00
_cell.angle_beta   90.00
_cell.angle_gamma   90.00
#
_symmetry.space_group_name_H-M   'P 1'
#
loop_
_entity.id
_entity.type
_entity.pdbx_description
1 polymer ?
#
loop_
_entity_poly.entity_id
_entity_poly.type
_entity_poly.pdbx_seq_one_letter_code
_entity_poly.pdbx_strand_id
1 'polypeptide(L)'
;MNSDRKMLRSLGDQPPILADGRRAPDRREISMRWLSGTFLTGITSSLLMGVALFAALDGRQQLAIPAEAFAALDPAAPGAAPISAAKRGNRILSPNIVAKPADKTVMEVSTMIHDGEKEVVRRRPFVHVKMALAANHQASEDYPAFDPLAIFSTDEAEAEPPPAKTGTIYGSDVESEVALKTVNFPLSGSGFTFAPSMSLDEVEENVRTNGSVLTEGNTQVASLFYVDPQRFASDADNLDLIQGLSARVVEENMSVSAYENITEQSTEYADDIIPVRRATPIATVLVNAGYAKAQAEDAAGYIEASLGAKELGPGDVLRIGIIQKGEEARIVRATIYSRNRHVLTMAVDDRGRFVPGAEPPKLDAVATAFDDTGAPVVTSGHDLPRVYDGIYRAALSYGMNAEMISLVVKLLASNVDFQAQLKPTDSLEAFFSVTDESGQATEESELLYVDAKFGDAETRFYRFQDPDDNSIDYFDEAGKSIRQFLLRNPVPNGHFRSGFGMRRHPILGFSRMHTGVDWSAPRGTPIIAAGNGVVEKAGWDSGGYGNQTLIRHANGYVSSYNHQSAIAKSVKPGAKVVQGQVIGWVGTTGLSTGPHLHYELIVNGNKVDPLRIRLPGGKSLSGEVLAKFEKERERIDELLGKDDPSEVASQ
;
A
#
# COMPACT_ATOMS: atom_id res chain seq x y z
N MET A 1 87.81 43.62 -32.27
CA MET A 1 86.82 43.62 -33.37
C MET A 1 86.83 42.24 -34.01
N ASN A 2 85.78 41.45 -34.06
CA ASN A 2 84.53 41.35 -33.31
C ASN A 2 84.07 39.91 -33.59
N SER A 3 84.03 39.08 -32.56
CA SER A 3 83.88 37.62 -32.68
C SER A 3 82.52 37.17 -32.17
N ASP A 4 81.44 37.67 -32.79
CA ASP A 4 80.06 37.22 -32.53
C ASP A 4 79.40 36.75 -33.83
N ARG A 5 79.92 35.65 -34.38
CA ARG A 5 79.42 35.03 -35.61
C ARG A 5 79.49 33.50 -35.57
N LYS A 6 79.04 32.90 -34.47
CA LYS A 6 78.81 31.44 -34.33
C LYS A 6 77.88 31.20 -33.14
N MET A 7 76.56 31.32 -33.33
CA MET A 7 75.52 30.61 -32.53
C MET A 7 74.09 31.09 -32.83
N LEU A 8 73.75 31.46 -34.07
CA LEU A 8 72.36 31.72 -34.42
C LEU A 8 72.04 31.15 -35.79
N ARG A 9 71.14 30.16 -35.77
CA ARG A 9 70.23 29.79 -36.85
C ARG A 9 70.83 28.96 -37.98
N SER A 10 71.28 27.73 -37.67
CA SER A 10 71.30 26.63 -38.63
C SER A 10 69.89 26.03 -38.78
N LEU A 11 69.00 26.78 -39.42
CA LEU A 11 67.75 26.25 -39.98
C LEU A 11 68.00 26.05 -41.47
N GLY A 12 68.03 24.79 -41.89
CA GLY A 12 68.01 24.37 -43.28
C GLY A 12 66.76 23.54 -43.52
N ASP A 13 65.94 24.00 -44.45
CA ASP A 13 64.54 23.60 -44.67
C ASP A 13 64.43 22.36 -45.58
N GLN A 14 64.83 21.19 -45.07
CA GLN A 14 64.54 19.91 -45.73
C GLN A 14 63.76 18.98 -44.81
N PRO A 15 62.64 18.39 -45.26
CA PRO A 15 62.00 17.32 -44.51
C PRO A 15 62.92 16.09 -44.46
N PRO A 16 62.98 15.38 -43.32
CA PRO A 16 63.91 14.30 -43.09
C PRO A 16 63.59 13.04 -43.93
N ILE A 17 64.66 12.38 -44.36
CA ILE A 17 64.67 11.06 -45.01
C ILE A 17 64.15 10.01 -44.02
N LEU A 18 63.03 9.35 -44.35
CA LEU A 18 62.51 8.22 -43.58
C LEU A 18 63.33 6.96 -43.89
N ALA A 19 64.00 6.44 -42.87
CA ALA A 19 64.89 5.28 -42.93
C ALA A 19 64.15 3.95 -42.71
N ASP A 20 63.00 3.77 -43.37
CA ASP A 20 62.31 2.47 -43.35
C ASP A 20 61.64 2.22 -44.70
N GLY A 21 62.18 1.26 -45.46
CA GLY A 21 61.89 1.01 -46.88
C GLY A 21 60.51 0.47 -47.17
N ARG A 22 59.45 1.26 -46.94
CA ARG A 22 58.09 0.97 -47.40
C ARG A 22 57.49 2.18 -48.08
N ARG A 23 57.33 2.06 -49.41
CA ARG A 23 56.57 2.96 -50.29
C ARG A 23 55.26 3.37 -49.61
N ALA A 24 54.91 4.66 -49.62
CA ALA A 24 53.57 5.09 -49.25
C ALA A 24 52.54 4.37 -50.15
N PRO A 25 51.53 3.68 -49.59
CA PRO A 25 50.53 3.01 -50.40
C PRO A 25 49.72 4.05 -51.17
N ASP A 26 49.54 3.78 -52.46
CA ASP A 26 48.72 4.57 -53.37
C ASP A 26 47.31 4.74 -52.78
N ARG A 27 46.83 5.99 -52.67
CA ARG A 27 45.58 6.34 -51.94
C ARG A 27 44.30 5.95 -52.70
N ARG A 28 44.37 5.00 -53.63
CA ARG A 28 43.23 4.62 -54.49
C ARG A 28 42.94 3.13 -54.65
N GLU A 29 43.56 2.24 -53.87
CA GLU A 29 43.17 0.83 -53.87
C GLU A 29 43.13 0.27 -52.45
N ILE A 30 42.10 0.64 -51.67
CA ILE A 30 41.70 -0.22 -50.56
C ILE A 30 41.14 -1.48 -51.21
N SER A 31 41.92 -2.56 -51.15
CA SER A 31 41.47 -3.86 -51.62
C SER A 31 40.17 -4.22 -50.91
N MET A 32 39.06 -4.20 -51.64
CA MET A 32 37.74 -4.63 -51.13
C MET A 32 37.83 -6.02 -50.52
N ARG A 33 38.73 -6.88 -51.02
CA ARG A 33 38.98 -8.21 -50.48
C ARG A 33 39.60 -8.16 -49.08
N TRP A 34 40.52 -7.24 -48.84
CA TRP A 34 41.12 -7.04 -47.51
C TRP A 34 40.10 -6.47 -46.52
N LEU A 35 39.34 -5.44 -46.94
CA LEU A 35 38.28 -4.85 -46.11
C LEU A 35 37.18 -5.87 -45.76
N SER A 36 36.71 -6.64 -46.75
CA SER A 36 35.74 -7.73 -46.54
C SER A 36 36.30 -8.81 -45.61
N GLY A 37 37.58 -9.15 -45.72
CA GLY A 37 38.23 -10.11 -44.82
C GLY A 37 38.27 -9.62 -43.37
N THR A 38 38.66 -8.37 -43.15
CA THR A 38 38.65 -7.76 -41.80
C THR A 38 37.25 -7.60 -41.22
N PHE A 39 36.26 -7.28 -42.06
CA PHE A 39 34.88 -7.15 -41.62
C PHE A 39 34.26 -8.51 -41.27
N LEU A 40 34.52 -9.54 -42.07
CA LEU A 40 34.03 -10.91 -41.83
C LEU A 40 34.67 -11.53 -40.58
N THR A 41 35.97 -11.32 -40.38
CA THR A 41 36.67 -11.76 -39.15
C THR A 41 36.15 -11.03 -37.92
N GLY A 42 35.89 -9.72 -38.02
CA GLY A 42 35.26 -8.96 -36.95
C GLY A 42 33.86 -9.48 -36.58
N ILE A 43 33.00 -9.73 -37.58
CA ILE A 43 31.65 -10.27 -37.34
C ILE A 43 31.72 -11.66 -36.72
N THR A 44 32.52 -12.55 -37.29
CA THR A 44 32.63 -13.94 -36.79
C THR A 44 33.20 -14.00 -35.37
N SER A 45 34.17 -13.15 -35.04
CA SER A 45 34.73 -13.07 -33.69
C SER A 45 33.71 -12.52 -32.68
N SER A 46 32.92 -11.51 -33.06
CA SER A 46 31.83 -10.99 -32.22
C SER A 46 30.71 -12.00 -32.02
N LEU A 47 30.38 -12.77 -33.06
CA LEU A 47 29.37 -13.84 -32.98
C LEU A 47 29.83 -14.98 -32.08
N LEU A 48 31.08 -15.42 -32.19
CA LEU A 48 31.65 -16.44 -31.32
C LEU A 48 31.73 -15.96 -29.87
N MET A 49 32.13 -14.72 -29.62
CA MET A 49 32.12 -14.13 -28.27
C MET A 49 30.69 -14.04 -27.72
N GLY A 50 29.71 -13.65 -28.54
CA GLY A 50 28.31 -13.61 -28.15
C GLY A 50 27.74 -14.99 -27.81
N VAL A 51 28.07 -16.02 -28.59
CA VAL A 51 27.68 -17.41 -28.32
C VAL A 51 28.36 -17.93 -27.05
N ALA A 52 29.64 -17.60 -26.83
CA ALA A 52 30.34 -17.95 -25.60
C ALA A 52 29.75 -17.24 -24.37
N LEU A 53 29.37 -15.96 -24.49
CA LEU A 53 28.72 -15.20 -23.41
C LEU A 53 27.32 -15.75 -23.11
N PHE A 54 26.56 -16.10 -24.15
CA PHE A 54 25.24 -16.72 -24.02
C PHE A 54 25.35 -18.10 -23.35
N ALA A 55 26.29 -18.94 -23.76
CA ALA A 55 26.55 -20.23 -23.12
C ALA A 55 27.04 -20.09 -21.67
N ALA A 56 27.85 -19.05 -21.36
CA ALA A 56 28.30 -18.76 -20.00
C ALA A 56 27.17 -18.20 -19.11
N LEU A 57 26.20 -17.47 -19.68
CA LEU A 57 25.01 -16.99 -18.98
C LEU A 57 23.99 -18.12 -18.75
N ASP A 58 23.82 -19.01 -19.71
CA ASP A 58 22.93 -20.19 -19.60
C ASP A 58 23.45 -21.21 -18.56
N GLY A 59 24.77 -21.21 -18.30
CA GLY A 59 25.42 -22.02 -17.26
C GLY A 59 25.36 -21.47 -15.84
N ARG A 60 24.81 -20.27 -15.61
CA ARG A 60 24.54 -19.73 -14.26
C ARG A 60 23.06 -19.77 -13.94
N GLN A 61 22.49 -20.97 -13.88
CA GLN A 61 21.39 -21.19 -12.95
C GLN A 61 21.95 -21.03 -11.54
N GLN A 62 21.37 -20.08 -10.79
CA GLN A 62 21.79 -19.70 -9.45
C GLN A 62 21.89 -20.95 -8.56
N LEU A 63 23.13 -21.30 -8.21
CA LEU A 63 23.39 -22.12 -7.03
C LEU A 63 22.77 -21.36 -5.86
N ALA A 64 21.69 -21.92 -5.30
CA ALA A 64 21.25 -21.58 -3.97
C ALA A 64 22.46 -21.65 -3.06
N ILE A 65 22.80 -20.54 -2.41
CA ILE A 65 23.85 -20.47 -1.39
C ILE A 65 23.44 -21.44 -0.28
N PRO A 66 24.20 -22.50 0.04
CA PRO A 66 23.90 -23.29 1.22
C PRO A 66 25.02 -23.18 2.26
N ALA A 67 24.59 -23.23 3.52
CA ALA A 67 25.35 -23.75 4.65
C ALA A 67 26.36 -22.87 5.39
N GLU A 68 26.11 -21.55 5.53
CA GLU A 68 26.66 -20.80 6.68
C GLU A 68 25.71 -20.80 7.89
N ALA A 69 24.42 -21.08 7.69
CA ALA A 69 23.44 -21.21 8.79
C ALA A 69 23.41 -22.58 9.49
N PHE A 70 24.20 -23.57 9.02
CA PHE A 70 24.30 -24.89 9.66
C PHE A 70 25.58 -25.05 10.51
N ALA A 71 26.46 -24.04 10.55
CA ALA A 71 27.67 -24.05 11.36
C ALA A 71 27.47 -23.56 12.81
N ALA A 72 26.24 -23.22 13.21
CA ALA A 72 25.91 -22.77 14.57
C ALA A 72 25.33 -23.87 15.48
N LEU A 73 25.39 -25.15 15.07
CA LEU A 73 24.92 -26.28 15.89
C LEU A 73 26.13 -27.06 16.44
N ASP A 74 26.33 -26.90 17.75
CA ASP A 74 27.35 -27.54 18.57
C ASP A 74 27.24 -29.09 18.55
N PRO A 75 28.26 -29.84 18.07
CA PRO A 75 28.21 -31.29 17.99
C PRO A 75 28.84 -31.96 19.22
N ALA A 76 28.34 -31.63 20.42
CA ALA A 76 28.79 -32.26 21.67
C ALA A 76 27.61 -32.79 22.52
N ALA A 77 26.94 -33.85 22.05
CA ALA A 77 26.11 -34.70 22.90
C ALA A 77 26.21 -36.18 22.45
N PRO A 78 26.81 -37.09 23.25
CA PRO A 78 26.99 -38.48 22.86
C PRO A 78 25.81 -39.37 23.27
N GLY A 79 25.30 -40.17 22.32
CA GLY A 79 24.35 -41.26 22.56
C GLY A 79 23.84 -41.93 21.28
N ALA A 80 24.51 -43.00 20.83
CA ALA A 80 24.08 -43.91 19.75
C ALA A 80 22.90 -44.81 20.24
N ALA A 81 21.93 -45.37 19.50
CA ALA A 81 21.55 -45.61 18.08
C ALA A 81 20.03 -46.02 18.09
N PRO A 82 19.33 -46.56 17.04
CA PRO A 82 19.68 -46.79 15.63
C PRO A 82 18.64 -46.29 14.59
N ILE A 83 19.08 -46.41 13.34
CA ILE A 83 18.43 -46.32 12.02
C ILE A 83 16.96 -46.78 12.00
N SER A 84 16.04 -45.89 11.59
CA SER A 84 14.93 -46.13 10.63
C SER A 84 13.90 -45.00 10.67
N ALA A 85 14.06 -43.99 9.80
CA ALA A 85 12.97 -43.23 9.21
C ALA A 85 13.56 -42.25 8.19
N ALA A 86 13.37 -42.54 6.91
CA ALA A 86 13.55 -41.54 5.87
C ALA A 86 12.51 -40.42 6.09
N LYS A 87 12.91 -39.33 6.76
CA LYS A 87 12.13 -38.10 6.78
C LYS A 87 12.34 -37.43 5.42
N ARG A 88 11.27 -37.40 4.60
CA ARG A 88 11.20 -36.47 3.46
C ARG A 88 11.55 -35.07 3.99
N GLY A 89 12.46 -34.38 3.31
CA GLY A 89 12.97 -33.08 3.71
C GLY A 89 11.85 -32.12 4.11
N ASN A 90 12.10 -31.35 5.16
CA ASN A 90 11.22 -30.26 5.55
C ASN A 90 10.96 -29.38 4.32
N ARG A 91 9.69 -28.98 4.13
CA ARG A 91 9.32 -28.02 3.10
C ARG A 91 10.20 -26.77 3.24
N ILE A 92 10.82 -26.35 2.14
CA ILE A 92 11.64 -25.11 2.06
C ILE A 92 10.74 -23.86 2.07
N LEU A 93 9.45 -24.03 1.78
CA LEU A 93 8.43 -22.98 1.82
C LEU A 93 7.43 -23.26 2.94
N SER A 94 7.27 -22.30 3.85
CA SER A 94 6.18 -22.32 4.83
C SER A 94 4.85 -22.36 4.08
N PRO A 95 3.89 -23.24 4.46
CA PRO A 95 2.56 -23.17 3.87
C PRO A 95 1.98 -21.79 4.17
N ASN A 96 1.30 -21.20 3.19
CA ASN A 96 0.62 -19.93 3.39
C ASN A 96 -0.47 -20.16 4.45
N ILE A 97 -0.29 -19.57 5.62
CA ILE A 97 -1.25 -19.64 6.71
C ILE A 97 -2.25 -18.54 6.46
N VAL A 98 -3.49 -18.90 6.15
CA VAL A 98 -4.57 -17.92 6.10
C VAL A 98 -5.12 -17.72 7.52
N ALA A 99 -4.34 -17.08 8.39
CA ALA A 99 -4.74 -16.69 9.75
C ALA A 99 -3.95 -15.45 10.22
N LYS A 100 -4.65 -14.39 10.65
CA LYS A 100 -4.07 -13.10 11.02
C LYS A 100 -3.69 -12.97 12.51
N PRO A 101 -2.64 -12.18 12.86
CA PRO A 101 -2.39 -11.67 14.21
C PRO A 101 -3.38 -10.55 14.58
N ALA A 102 -3.84 -10.55 15.84
CA ALA A 102 -4.75 -9.58 16.49
C ALA A 102 -5.23 -8.40 15.61
N ASP A 103 -6.39 -8.57 14.98
CA ASP A 103 -6.91 -7.65 13.95
C ASP A 103 -7.39 -6.28 14.47
N LYS A 104 -7.37 -6.04 15.79
CA LYS A 104 -7.79 -4.78 16.45
C LYS A 104 -6.93 -4.48 17.67
N THR A 105 -6.41 -3.27 17.76
CA THR A 105 -5.74 -2.72 18.95
C THR A 105 -6.35 -1.38 19.33
N VAL A 106 -6.52 -1.14 20.63
CA VAL A 106 -6.96 0.16 21.18
C VAL A 106 -5.75 0.77 21.89
N MET A 107 -5.40 1.99 21.52
CA MET A 107 -4.25 2.72 22.05
C MET A 107 -4.67 4.09 22.58
N GLU A 108 -4.12 4.48 23.72
CA GLU A 108 -4.39 5.78 24.35
C GLU A 108 -3.33 6.79 23.91
N VAL A 109 -3.72 7.71 23.03
CA VAL A 109 -2.79 8.68 22.43
C VAL A 109 -3.09 10.08 22.96
N SER A 110 -2.04 10.82 23.33
CA SER A 110 -2.17 12.22 23.72
C SER A 110 -2.50 13.07 22.48
N THR A 111 -3.55 13.89 22.55
CA THR A 111 -4.03 14.73 21.44
C THR A 111 -4.17 16.17 21.89
N MET A 112 -3.78 17.12 21.03
CA MET A 112 -3.83 18.55 21.30
C MET A 112 -4.91 19.21 20.43
N ILE A 113 -5.92 19.79 21.08
CA ILE A 113 -7.05 20.47 20.44
C ILE A 113 -6.92 21.97 20.71
N HIS A 114 -7.10 22.79 19.68
CA HIS A 114 -7.17 24.24 19.83
C HIS A 114 -8.60 24.64 20.23
N ASP A 115 -8.77 25.15 21.45
CA ASP A 115 -10.01 25.73 21.97
C ASP A 115 -9.83 27.24 22.19
N GLY A 116 -10.10 28.01 21.13
CA GLY A 116 -9.96 29.47 21.12
C GLY A 116 -8.52 29.92 21.31
N GLU A 117 -8.19 30.54 22.45
CA GLU A 117 -6.82 30.98 22.80
C GLU A 117 -6.00 29.92 23.56
N LYS A 118 -6.56 28.73 23.81
CA LYS A 118 -5.93 27.68 24.61
C LYS A 118 -5.74 26.42 23.77
N GLU A 119 -4.61 25.77 23.94
CA GLU A 119 -4.36 24.44 23.41
C GLU A 119 -4.58 23.43 24.55
N VAL A 120 -5.55 22.54 24.40
CA VAL A 120 -5.89 21.52 25.40
C VAL A 120 -5.32 20.19 24.96
N VAL A 121 -4.39 19.64 25.74
CA VAL A 121 -3.81 18.32 25.54
C VAL A 121 -4.49 17.31 26.46
N ARG A 122 -5.05 16.24 25.89
CA ARG A 122 -5.68 15.14 26.64
C ARG A 122 -5.45 13.80 25.95
N ARG A 123 -5.45 12.73 26.76
CA ARG A 123 -5.45 11.35 26.24
C ARG A 123 -6.80 11.04 25.60
N ARG A 124 -6.76 10.42 24.43
CA ARG A 124 -7.93 9.90 23.74
C ARG A 124 -7.65 8.49 23.23
N PRO A 125 -8.61 7.58 23.30
CA PRO A 125 -8.48 6.28 22.70
C PRO A 125 -8.54 6.37 21.17
N PHE A 126 -7.68 5.60 20.53
CA PHE A 126 -7.67 5.36 19.10
C PHE A 126 -7.71 3.86 18.83
N VAL A 127 -8.33 3.50 17.72
CA VAL A 127 -8.44 2.12 17.27
C VAL A 127 -7.61 1.95 16.02
N HIS A 128 -6.71 0.97 16.04
CA HIS A 128 -5.99 0.48 14.87
C HIS A 128 -6.47 -0.91 14.52
N VAL A 129 -6.94 -1.08 13.28
CA VAL A 129 -7.52 -2.34 12.80
C VAL A 129 -6.89 -2.77 11.48
N LYS A 130 -6.66 -4.07 11.34
CA LYS A 130 -6.13 -4.72 10.12
C LYS A 130 -7.14 -5.77 9.63
N MET A 131 -8.02 -5.37 8.72
CA MET A 131 -9.16 -6.18 8.29
C MET A 131 -8.83 -7.04 7.08
N ALA A 132 -9.17 -8.33 7.13
CA ALA A 132 -9.13 -9.20 5.95
C ALA A 132 -10.51 -9.12 5.30
N LEU A 133 -10.60 -8.62 4.07
CA LEU A 133 -11.90 -8.37 3.45
C LEU A 133 -12.58 -9.65 2.97
N ALA A 134 -11.78 -10.66 2.63
CA ALA A 134 -12.27 -11.99 2.26
C ALA A 134 -12.71 -12.86 3.46
N ALA A 135 -12.56 -12.37 4.71
CA ALA A 135 -13.08 -13.10 5.85
C ALA A 135 -14.60 -12.99 5.93
N ASN A 136 -15.24 -14.05 6.44
CA ASN A 136 -16.69 -14.07 6.63
C ASN A 136 -17.07 -13.25 7.87
N HIS A 137 -17.10 -11.94 7.69
CA HIS A 137 -17.64 -11.01 8.67
C HIS A 137 -19.17 -11.08 8.63
N GLN A 138 -19.79 -11.47 9.75
CA GLN A 138 -21.23 -11.35 9.89
C GLN A 138 -21.56 -9.86 10.00
N ALA A 139 -22.38 -9.36 9.08
CA ALA A 139 -22.95 -8.03 9.21
C ALA A 139 -23.84 -8.01 10.45
N SER A 140 -23.46 -7.23 11.47
CA SER A 140 -24.32 -6.97 12.63
C SER A 140 -25.49 -6.05 12.29
N GLU A 141 -25.33 -5.24 11.24
CA GLU A 141 -26.27 -4.20 10.82
C GLU A 141 -26.48 -4.20 9.30
N ASP A 142 -27.68 -3.81 8.87
CA ASP A 142 -27.99 -3.59 7.45
C ASP A 142 -27.24 -2.35 6.93
N TYR A 143 -26.62 -2.47 5.77
CA TYR A 143 -25.87 -1.38 5.13
C TYR A 143 -26.44 -0.97 3.77
N PRO A 144 -26.23 0.28 3.31
CA PRO A 144 -26.80 0.77 2.06
C PRO A 144 -26.30 -0.01 0.84
N ALA A 145 -27.19 -0.28 -0.11
CA ALA A 145 -26.80 -0.84 -1.40
C ALA A 145 -25.85 0.12 -2.15
N PHE A 146 -24.95 -0.44 -2.97
CA PHE A 146 -24.03 0.35 -3.79
C PHE A 146 -24.78 1.37 -4.67
N ASP A 147 -24.57 2.64 -4.39
CA ASP A 147 -25.04 3.77 -5.22
C ASP A 147 -23.84 4.64 -5.62
N PRO A 148 -23.44 4.65 -6.90
CA PRO A 148 -22.34 5.49 -7.35
C PRO A 148 -22.62 6.98 -7.14
N LEU A 149 -23.87 7.43 -7.17
CA LEU A 149 -24.20 8.84 -6.93
C LEU A 149 -23.84 9.24 -5.50
N ALA A 150 -24.22 8.45 -4.50
CA ALA A 150 -23.93 8.72 -3.09
C ALA A 150 -22.42 8.74 -2.77
N ILE A 151 -21.62 7.96 -3.52
CA ILE A 151 -20.16 7.94 -3.39
C ILE A 151 -19.57 9.26 -3.92
N PHE A 152 -20.04 9.77 -5.06
CA PHE A 152 -19.48 10.97 -5.67
C PHE A 152 -20.20 12.28 -5.30
N SER A 153 -21.36 12.21 -4.64
CA SER A 153 -22.05 13.38 -4.09
C SER A 153 -21.56 13.69 -2.68
N THR A 154 -21.27 14.96 -2.44
CA THR A 154 -21.10 15.52 -1.10
C THR A 154 -22.46 16.00 -0.63
N ASP A 155 -23.09 15.27 0.30
CA ASP A 155 -24.25 15.76 1.05
C ASP A 155 -23.77 16.76 2.10
N GLU A 156 -23.39 17.95 1.66
CA GLU A 156 -23.22 19.10 2.56
C GLU A 156 -24.01 20.29 2.00
N ALA A 157 -25.18 20.48 2.61
CA ALA A 157 -25.83 21.77 2.66
C ALA A 157 -24.98 22.69 3.55
N GLU A 158 -24.64 23.88 3.04
CA GLU A 158 -24.24 25.08 3.81
C GLU A 158 -23.81 24.85 5.27
N ALA A 159 -22.58 24.39 5.49
CA ALA A 159 -21.94 24.47 6.80
C ALA A 159 -20.48 24.84 6.61
N GLU A 160 -19.99 25.75 7.46
CA GLU A 160 -18.54 25.96 7.65
C GLU A 160 -17.86 24.60 7.90
N PRO A 161 -16.59 24.42 7.48
CA PRO A 161 -15.88 23.17 7.78
C PRO A 161 -16.06 22.87 9.28
N PRO A 162 -16.56 21.68 9.64
CA PRO A 162 -16.79 21.36 11.04
C PRO A 162 -15.48 21.59 11.81
N PRO A 163 -15.52 22.19 13.00
CA PRO A 163 -14.31 22.36 13.80
C PRO A 163 -13.67 20.97 13.97
N ALA A 164 -12.36 20.88 13.73
CA ALA A 164 -11.63 19.63 13.88
C ALA A 164 -11.94 19.02 15.25
N LYS A 165 -12.67 17.90 15.27
CA LYS A 165 -13.13 17.28 16.51
C LYS A 165 -12.00 16.48 17.13
N THR A 166 -11.09 15.96 16.30
CA THR A 166 -9.81 15.38 16.71
C THR A 166 -8.68 16.37 16.41
N GLY A 167 -7.99 16.76 17.47
CA GLY A 167 -6.82 17.62 17.40
C GLY A 167 -5.60 16.89 16.81
N THR A 168 -4.50 17.61 16.62
CA THR A 168 -3.23 17.01 16.20
C THR A 168 -2.72 16.08 17.30
N ILE A 169 -2.15 14.94 16.92
CA ILE A 169 -1.54 14.04 17.91
C ILE A 169 -0.41 14.80 18.63
N TYR A 170 -0.25 14.62 19.94
CA TYR A 170 0.78 15.29 20.73
C TYR A 170 1.89 14.29 21.03
N GLY A 171 3.13 14.63 20.67
CA GLY A 171 4.27 13.69 20.68
C GLY A 171 4.82 13.33 22.06
N SER A 172 4.18 13.77 23.14
CA SER A 172 4.58 13.42 24.51
C SER A 172 3.37 12.97 25.31
N ASP A 173 3.54 11.93 26.11
CA ASP A 173 2.49 11.42 26.97
C ASP A 173 2.16 12.40 28.10
N VAL A 174 0.86 12.64 28.27
CA VAL A 174 0.36 13.48 29.35
C VAL A 174 -0.59 12.67 30.22
N GLU A 175 -0.30 12.56 31.52
CA GLU A 175 -1.12 11.78 32.47
C GLU A 175 -2.46 12.46 32.81
N SER A 176 -2.55 13.79 32.65
CA SER A 176 -3.73 14.60 32.97
C SER A 176 -4.02 15.64 31.89
N GLU A 177 -5.25 16.15 31.82
CA GLU A 177 -5.59 17.25 30.90
C GLU A 177 -4.74 18.50 31.18
N VAL A 178 -4.03 19.00 30.15
CA VAL A 178 -3.16 20.18 30.24
C VAL A 178 -3.68 21.25 29.28
N ALA A 179 -3.96 22.44 29.79
CA ALA A 179 -4.30 23.61 28.99
C ALA A 179 -3.08 24.53 28.85
N LEU A 180 -2.54 24.63 27.66
CA LEU A 180 -1.46 25.54 27.29
C LEU A 180 -2.06 26.86 26.79
N LYS A 181 -1.51 27.98 27.26
CA LYS A 181 -1.85 29.32 26.74
C LYS A 181 -0.57 30.05 26.37
N THR A 182 -0.40 30.33 25.08
CA THR A 182 0.72 31.13 24.60
C THR A 182 0.36 32.61 24.72
N VAL A 183 1.14 33.37 25.49
CA VAL A 183 1.03 34.82 25.57
C VAL A 183 2.32 35.45 25.04
N ASN A 184 2.19 36.59 24.37
CA ASN A 184 3.37 37.33 23.90
C ASN A 184 4.31 37.62 25.07
N PHE A 185 5.60 37.33 24.89
CA PHE A 185 6.60 37.68 25.88
C PHE A 185 6.57 39.19 26.13
N PRO A 186 6.34 39.67 27.37
CA PRO A 186 6.21 41.09 27.65
C PRO A 186 7.57 41.77 27.46
N LEU A 187 7.79 42.36 26.29
CA LEU A 187 9.02 43.11 25.96
C LEU A 187 9.11 44.46 26.70
N SER A 188 7.99 44.98 27.19
CA SER A 188 7.91 46.23 27.93
C SER A 188 7.80 45.96 29.43
N GLY A 189 8.95 46.05 30.11
CA GLY A 189 9.07 46.28 31.55
C GLY A 189 8.27 45.33 32.42
N SER A 190 8.77 44.11 32.62
CA SER A 190 8.44 43.39 33.84
C SER A 190 8.81 44.29 35.02
N GLY A 191 7.81 44.83 35.74
CA GLY A 191 8.01 45.49 37.04
C GLY A 191 8.56 44.56 38.12
N PHE A 192 8.98 43.36 37.75
CA PHE A 192 9.75 42.44 38.55
C PHE A 192 11.21 42.90 38.56
N THR A 193 11.73 43.24 39.74
CA THR A 193 13.16 43.37 39.98
C THR A 193 13.85 42.11 39.50
N PHE A 194 14.74 42.24 38.51
CA PHE A 194 15.64 41.16 38.14
C PHE A 194 16.33 40.67 39.40
N ALA A 195 16.40 39.34 39.57
CA ALA A 195 17.20 38.76 40.63
C ALA A 195 18.63 39.32 40.53
N PRO A 196 19.27 39.67 41.65
CA PRO A 196 20.68 40.07 41.61
C PRO A 196 21.49 38.99 40.90
N SER A 197 22.52 39.40 40.15
CA SER A 197 23.45 38.46 39.54
C SER A 197 23.94 37.48 40.59
N MET A 198 23.76 36.18 40.35
CA MET A 198 24.23 35.14 41.27
C MET A 198 25.71 35.36 41.55
N SER A 199 26.08 35.21 42.82
CA SER A 199 27.50 35.20 43.20
C SER A 199 28.20 34.00 42.57
N LEU A 200 29.54 34.08 42.43
CA LEU A 200 30.33 32.97 41.88
C LEU A 200 30.08 31.65 42.65
N ASP A 201 29.90 31.76 43.98
CA ASP A 201 29.65 30.62 44.86
C ASP A 201 28.25 30.03 44.64
N GLU A 202 27.22 30.87 44.40
CA GLU A 202 25.87 30.40 44.06
C GLU A 202 25.82 29.79 42.66
N VAL A 203 26.59 30.33 41.70
CA VAL A 203 26.72 29.73 40.37
C VAL A 203 27.42 28.38 40.45
N GLU A 204 28.50 28.27 41.23
CA GLU A 204 29.20 26.99 41.43
C GLU A 204 28.29 25.96 42.11
N GLU A 205 27.56 26.37 43.15
CA GLU A 205 26.63 25.49 43.85
C GLU A 205 25.49 25.04 42.92
N ASN A 206 24.92 25.94 42.14
CA ASN A 206 23.85 25.66 41.18
C ASN A 206 24.33 24.74 40.03
N VAL A 207 25.55 24.96 39.52
CA VAL A 207 26.20 24.06 38.55
C VAL A 207 26.53 22.71 39.18
N ARG A 208 26.86 22.65 40.47
CA ARG A 208 27.13 21.39 41.18
C ARG A 208 25.84 20.62 41.49
N THR A 209 24.75 21.31 41.82
CA THR A 209 23.44 20.68 42.08
C THR A 209 22.74 20.25 40.79
N ASN A 210 22.83 21.05 39.72
CA ASN A 210 22.19 20.74 38.43
C ASN A 210 23.13 20.08 37.41
N GLY A 211 24.43 19.98 37.71
CA GLY A 211 25.42 19.37 36.84
C GLY A 211 25.18 17.88 36.59
N SER A 212 24.53 17.19 37.53
CA SER A 212 24.08 15.80 37.34
C SER A 212 22.84 15.69 36.45
N VAL A 213 22.06 16.76 36.30
CA VAL A 213 20.88 16.83 35.42
C VAL A 213 21.31 17.15 33.98
N LEU A 214 22.42 17.86 33.79
CA LEU A 214 23.00 18.17 32.48
C LEU A 214 23.79 17.02 31.84
N THR A 215 23.96 15.90 32.55
CA THR A 215 24.62 14.69 32.00
C THR A 215 23.66 13.70 31.34
N GLU A 216 22.35 13.89 31.44
CA GLU A 216 21.35 13.15 30.64
C GLU A 216 21.14 13.86 29.30
N GLY A 217 22.14 13.74 28.44
CA GLY A 217 22.18 14.38 27.11
C GLY A 217 23.16 13.68 26.16
N ASN A 218 23.06 12.36 26.07
CA ASN A 218 23.46 11.44 24.99
C ASN A 218 24.60 11.79 23.99
N THR A 219 25.74 12.34 24.41
CA THR A 219 26.99 12.27 23.62
C THR A 219 28.21 12.05 24.51
N GLN A 220 28.50 10.78 24.80
CA GLN A 220 29.81 10.41 25.36
C GLN A 220 30.84 10.41 24.23
N VAL A 221 31.73 11.41 24.26
CA VAL A 221 32.94 11.42 23.43
C VAL A 221 33.82 10.24 23.82
N ALA A 222 34.04 9.36 22.85
CA ALA A 222 34.85 8.15 22.96
C ALA A 222 36.21 8.40 23.64
N SER A 223 36.45 7.74 24.77
CA SER A 223 37.79 7.50 25.26
C SER A 223 38.33 6.25 24.57
N LEU A 224 39.22 6.45 23.60
CA LEU A 224 39.91 5.38 22.88
C LEU A 224 40.77 4.55 23.86
N PHE A 225 40.50 3.24 23.95
CA PHE A 225 41.45 2.30 24.56
C PHE A 225 42.56 1.96 23.55
N TYR A 226 43.80 2.15 23.96
CA TYR A 226 45.00 1.78 23.21
C TYR A 226 45.13 0.24 23.18
N VAL A 227 45.09 -0.36 21.99
CA VAL A 227 45.31 -1.81 21.79
C VAL A 227 46.76 -2.03 21.37
N ASP A 228 47.49 -2.82 22.16
CA ASP A 228 48.89 -3.21 21.90
C ASP A 228 48.98 -4.17 20.69
N PRO A 229 49.72 -3.81 19.61
CA PRO A 229 49.85 -4.66 18.42
C PRO A 229 50.69 -5.93 18.63
N GLN A 230 51.32 -6.13 19.79
CA GLN A 230 52.17 -7.31 20.04
C GLN A 230 51.42 -8.55 20.53
N ARG A 231 50.10 -8.48 20.73
CA ARG A 231 49.28 -9.63 21.15
C ARG A 231 49.04 -10.68 20.04
N PHE A 232 49.47 -10.40 18.81
CA PHE A 232 49.22 -11.27 17.64
C PHE A 232 50.47 -11.92 17.04
N ALA A 233 51.62 -11.85 17.73
CA ALA A 233 52.80 -12.61 17.33
C ALA A 233 52.90 -13.90 18.15
N SER A 234 52.27 -14.97 17.66
CA SER A 234 52.61 -16.34 18.08
C SER A 234 53.31 -17.05 16.93
N ASP A 235 54.55 -17.43 17.20
CA ASP A 235 55.49 -18.13 16.32
C ASP A 235 54.90 -19.40 15.69
N ALA A 236 55.30 -19.61 14.43
CA ALA A 236 55.16 -20.87 13.73
C ALA A 236 56.16 -21.91 14.28
N ASP A 237 55.68 -23.12 14.62
CA ASP A 237 56.20 -24.34 13.99
C ASP A 237 55.46 -25.63 14.42
N ASN A 238 55.20 -26.47 13.41
CA ASN A 238 54.91 -27.90 13.44
C ASN A 238 53.61 -28.43 14.10
N LEU A 239 52.68 -28.90 13.26
CA LEU A 239 52.49 -30.36 13.08
C LEU A 239 51.58 -30.69 11.88
N ASP A 240 52.12 -31.57 11.06
CA ASP A 240 51.58 -32.17 9.84
C ASP A 240 50.49 -33.21 10.18
N LEU A 241 49.35 -33.20 9.47
CA LEU A 241 48.50 -34.38 9.35
C LEU A 241 47.60 -34.32 8.10
N ILE A 242 48.24 -34.52 6.94
CA ILE A 242 47.57 -35.11 5.78
C ILE A 242 47.22 -36.57 6.14
N GLN A 243 46.00 -36.80 6.64
CA GLN A 243 45.36 -38.13 6.58
C GLN A 243 43.95 -37.99 6.00
N GLY A 244 43.76 -38.64 4.86
CA GLY A 244 42.58 -38.52 4.01
C GLY A 244 41.31 -39.04 4.67
N LEU A 245 40.27 -38.21 4.62
CA LEU A 245 38.88 -38.63 4.62
C LEU A 245 38.46 -38.82 3.16
N SER A 246 38.53 -40.05 2.67
CA SER A 246 37.86 -40.42 1.41
C SER A 246 36.34 -40.35 1.63
N ALA A 247 35.75 -39.20 1.33
CA ALA A 247 34.30 -39.07 1.25
C ALA A 247 33.80 -39.81 0.01
N ARG A 248 33.03 -40.89 0.22
CA ARG A 248 32.32 -41.57 -0.86
C ARG A 248 31.06 -40.77 -1.15
N VAL A 249 31.05 -40.04 -2.26
CA VAL A 249 29.85 -39.37 -2.77
C VAL A 249 28.87 -40.46 -3.20
N VAL A 250 27.73 -40.55 -2.51
CA VAL A 250 26.57 -41.33 -2.94
C VAL A 250 25.63 -40.33 -3.60
N GLU A 251 25.28 -40.57 -4.86
CA GLU A 251 24.31 -39.74 -5.57
C GLU A 251 22.94 -39.90 -4.89
N GLU A 252 22.52 -38.88 -4.14
CA GLU A 252 21.13 -38.75 -3.72
C GLU A 252 20.32 -38.25 -4.93
N ASN A 253 19.14 -38.85 -5.13
CA ASN A 253 18.20 -38.45 -6.17
C ASN A 253 17.70 -37.02 -5.91
N MET A 254 18.41 -36.04 -6.46
CA MET A 254 18.02 -34.64 -6.48
C MET A 254 16.86 -34.48 -7.47
N SER A 255 15.68 -34.14 -6.96
CA SER A 255 14.56 -33.75 -7.81
C SER A 255 14.79 -32.33 -8.31
N VAL A 256 15.20 -32.17 -9.56
CA VAL A 256 15.36 -30.85 -10.18
C VAL A 256 14.00 -30.41 -10.71
N SER A 257 13.33 -29.49 -10.02
CA SER A 257 12.13 -28.83 -10.55
C SER A 257 12.54 -27.68 -11.46
N ALA A 258 12.00 -27.63 -12.67
CA ALA A 258 12.12 -26.44 -13.50
C ALA A 258 11.41 -25.26 -12.81
N TYR A 259 11.95 -24.06 -12.95
CA TYR A 259 11.30 -22.83 -12.50
C TYR A 259 9.99 -22.67 -13.30
N GLU A 260 8.85 -22.84 -12.64
CA GLU A 260 7.53 -22.63 -13.22
C GLU A 260 7.11 -21.19 -12.94
N ASN A 261 6.84 -20.43 -14.00
CA ASN A 261 6.30 -19.07 -13.85
C ASN A 261 4.92 -19.16 -13.19
N ILE A 262 4.79 -18.57 -12.01
CA ILE A 262 3.51 -18.44 -11.30
C ILE A 262 2.55 -17.66 -12.21
N THR A 263 1.45 -18.30 -12.58
CA THR A 263 0.38 -17.75 -13.43
C THR A 263 -0.95 -18.03 -12.73
N GLU A 264 -2.07 -17.45 -13.16
CA GLU A 264 -3.39 -17.68 -12.53
C GLU A 264 -3.84 -19.17 -12.50
N GLN A 265 -3.13 -20.06 -13.22
CA GLN A 265 -3.37 -21.50 -13.23
C GLN A 265 -2.34 -22.32 -12.43
N SER A 266 -1.39 -21.67 -11.74
CA SER A 266 -0.42 -22.38 -10.91
C SER A 266 -1.11 -23.06 -9.73
N THR A 267 -0.59 -24.22 -9.33
CA THR A 267 -1.15 -25.00 -8.23
C THR A 267 -0.63 -24.49 -6.91
N GLU A 268 -1.50 -23.94 -6.07
CA GLU A 268 -1.16 -23.40 -4.75
C GLU A 268 -1.55 -24.37 -3.64
N TYR A 269 -0.72 -24.42 -2.59
CA TYR A 269 -0.97 -25.23 -1.40
C TYR A 269 -1.18 -24.30 -0.20
N ALA A 270 -2.34 -24.36 0.43
CA ALA A 270 -2.66 -23.58 1.62
C ALA A 270 -3.17 -24.47 2.77
N ASP A 271 -3.05 -23.96 4.00
CA ASP A 271 -3.63 -24.57 5.19
C ASP A 271 -4.68 -23.60 5.78
N ASP A 272 -5.90 -24.09 5.94
CA ASP A 272 -7.01 -23.41 6.63
C ASP A 272 -7.11 -23.95 8.07
N ILE A 273 -7.42 -23.09 9.03
CA ILE A 273 -7.44 -23.40 10.47
C ILE A 273 -8.79 -22.98 11.04
N ILE A 274 -9.61 -23.97 11.39
CA ILE A 274 -11.01 -23.80 11.77
C ILE A 274 -11.16 -24.18 13.25
N PRO A 275 -11.23 -23.21 14.18
CA PRO A 275 -11.53 -23.47 15.58
C PRO A 275 -13.02 -23.79 15.78
N VAL A 276 -13.29 -24.85 16.55
CA VAL A 276 -14.64 -25.31 16.88
C VAL A 276 -15.01 -24.81 18.26
N ARG A 277 -15.92 -23.82 18.33
CA ARG A 277 -16.33 -23.20 19.60
C ARG A 277 -17.48 -23.93 20.31
N ARG A 278 -18.26 -24.72 19.58
CA ARG A 278 -19.41 -25.48 20.08
C ARG A 278 -19.49 -26.82 19.39
N ALA A 279 -20.07 -27.81 20.08
CA ALA A 279 -20.32 -29.12 19.51
C ALA A 279 -21.09 -28.99 18.18
N THR A 280 -20.42 -29.33 17.07
CA THR A 280 -20.96 -29.14 15.71
C THR A 280 -20.56 -30.35 14.84
N PRO A 281 -21.47 -30.86 13.98
CA PRO A 281 -21.14 -31.92 13.03
C PRO A 281 -20.00 -31.53 12.09
N ILE A 282 -19.10 -32.47 11.78
CA ILE A 282 -17.89 -32.21 10.98
C ILE A 282 -18.25 -31.65 9.59
N ALA A 283 -19.27 -32.21 8.94
CA ALA A 283 -19.76 -31.72 7.65
C ALA A 283 -20.25 -30.27 7.73
N THR A 284 -20.94 -29.90 8.82
CA THR A 284 -21.43 -28.53 9.05
C THR A 284 -20.27 -27.56 9.32
N VAL A 285 -19.23 -27.99 10.04
CA VAL A 285 -18.02 -27.17 10.23
C VAL A 285 -17.36 -26.85 8.89
N LEU A 286 -17.21 -27.84 8.01
CA LEU A 286 -16.63 -27.65 6.67
C LEU A 286 -17.52 -26.78 5.77
N VAL A 287 -18.84 -26.98 5.78
CA VAL A 287 -19.77 -26.13 5.01
C VAL A 287 -19.73 -24.68 5.50
N ASN A 288 -19.67 -24.46 6.81
CA ASN A 288 -19.55 -23.12 7.39
C ASN A 288 -18.20 -22.45 7.07
N ALA A 289 -17.16 -23.26 6.86
CA ALA A 289 -15.85 -22.81 6.39
C ALA A 289 -15.80 -22.57 4.86
N GLY A 290 -16.91 -22.72 4.15
CA GLY A 290 -17.04 -22.37 2.73
C GLY A 290 -16.80 -23.52 1.75
N TYR A 291 -16.63 -24.76 2.22
CA TYR A 291 -16.46 -25.91 1.33
C TYR A 291 -17.78 -26.36 0.71
N ALA A 292 -17.72 -26.79 -0.56
CA ALA A 292 -18.89 -27.29 -1.28
C ALA A 292 -19.52 -28.47 -0.52
N LYS A 293 -20.86 -28.46 -0.38
CA LYS A 293 -21.60 -29.45 0.42
C LYS A 293 -21.22 -30.91 0.11
N ALA A 294 -21.11 -31.26 -1.17
CA ALA A 294 -20.74 -32.62 -1.59
C ALA A 294 -19.32 -33.02 -1.13
N GLN A 295 -18.38 -32.08 -1.19
CA GLN A 295 -16.99 -32.29 -0.75
C GLN A 295 -16.87 -32.34 0.77
N ALA A 296 -17.63 -31.49 1.47
CA ALA A 296 -17.71 -31.47 2.92
C ALA A 296 -18.31 -32.77 3.48
N GLU A 297 -19.37 -33.29 2.87
CA GLU A 297 -20.00 -34.55 3.27
C GLU A 297 -19.09 -35.76 3.01
N ASP A 298 -18.38 -35.80 1.87
CA ASP A 298 -17.43 -36.87 1.56
C ASP A 298 -16.25 -36.87 2.54
N ALA A 299 -15.60 -35.71 2.75
CA ALA A 299 -14.51 -35.57 3.70
C ALA A 299 -14.95 -35.87 5.14
N ALA A 300 -16.12 -35.37 5.55
CA ALA A 300 -16.66 -35.67 6.88
C ALA A 300 -16.91 -37.16 7.07
N GLY A 301 -17.47 -37.88 6.09
CA GLY A 301 -17.71 -39.32 6.20
C GLY A 301 -16.43 -40.11 6.51
N TYR A 302 -15.30 -39.76 5.88
CA TYR A 302 -14.01 -40.39 6.16
C TYR A 302 -13.44 -40.02 7.54
N ILE A 303 -13.56 -38.75 7.93
CA ILE A 303 -13.11 -38.26 9.22
C ILE A 303 -13.94 -38.89 10.35
N GLU A 304 -15.26 -38.98 10.20
CA GLU A 304 -16.17 -39.61 11.15
C GLU A 304 -15.83 -41.09 11.35
N ALA A 305 -15.57 -41.82 10.25
CA ALA A 305 -15.20 -43.23 10.32
C ALA A 305 -13.87 -43.47 11.06
N SER A 306 -12.94 -42.52 10.98
CA SER A 306 -11.61 -42.64 11.60
C SER A 306 -11.54 -42.06 13.02
N LEU A 307 -12.29 -41.00 13.29
CA LEU A 307 -12.39 -40.34 14.60
C LEU A 307 -13.33 -41.09 15.55
N GLY A 308 -14.32 -41.80 15.01
CA GLY A 308 -15.36 -42.48 15.79
C GLY A 308 -16.41 -41.52 16.39
N ALA A 309 -16.42 -40.26 15.97
CA ALA A 309 -17.35 -39.23 16.42
C ALA A 309 -17.91 -38.45 15.22
N LYS A 310 -19.19 -38.09 15.30
CA LYS A 310 -19.88 -37.29 14.27
C LYS A 310 -19.71 -35.78 14.43
N GLU A 311 -19.31 -35.36 15.63
CA GLU A 311 -19.24 -33.96 16.03
C GLU A 311 -17.86 -33.67 16.60
N LEU A 312 -17.37 -32.46 16.35
CA LEU A 312 -16.17 -31.91 16.99
C LEU A 312 -16.57 -31.17 18.26
N GLY A 313 -15.79 -31.33 19.32
CA GLY A 313 -16.06 -30.71 20.61
C GLY A 313 -15.67 -29.23 20.66
N PRO A 314 -16.17 -28.47 21.65
CA PRO A 314 -15.71 -27.12 21.90
C PRO A 314 -14.22 -27.11 22.29
N GLY A 315 -13.43 -26.27 21.62
CA GLY A 315 -11.98 -26.16 21.79
C GLY A 315 -11.16 -27.09 20.89
N ASP A 316 -11.79 -27.83 19.98
CA ASP A 316 -11.07 -28.56 18.93
C ASP A 316 -10.70 -27.62 17.77
N VAL A 317 -9.57 -27.87 17.11
CA VAL A 317 -9.10 -27.10 15.95
C VAL A 317 -8.94 -28.05 14.77
N LEU A 318 -9.62 -27.73 13.67
CA LEU A 318 -9.56 -28.48 12.42
C LEU A 318 -8.66 -27.73 11.43
N ARG A 319 -7.51 -28.33 11.09
CA ARG A 319 -6.57 -27.84 10.07
C ARG A 319 -6.83 -28.55 8.74
N ILE A 320 -7.23 -27.82 7.71
CA ILE A 320 -7.52 -28.34 6.37
C ILE A 320 -6.41 -27.94 5.40
N GLY A 321 -5.74 -28.91 4.79
CA GLY A 321 -4.82 -28.67 3.69
C GLY A 321 -5.59 -28.68 2.37
N ILE A 322 -5.45 -27.61 1.59
CA ILE A 322 -6.08 -27.45 0.27
C ILE A 322 -5.03 -27.34 -0.83
N ILE A 323 -5.41 -27.86 -2.00
CA ILE A 323 -4.76 -27.54 -3.28
C ILE A 323 -5.71 -26.69 -4.09
N GLN A 324 -5.25 -25.53 -4.54
CA GLN A 324 -6.02 -24.62 -5.38
C GLN A 324 -5.40 -24.56 -6.78
N LYS A 325 -6.23 -24.63 -7.82
CA LYS A 325 -5.84 -24.41 -9.20
C LYS A 325 -6.88 -23.54 -9.89
N GLY A 326 -6.58 -22.26 -10.09
CA GLY A 326 -7.57 -21.27 -10.51
C GLY A 326 -8.71 -21.14 -9.48
N GLU A 327 -9.95 -21.36 -9.91
CA GLU A 327 -11.13 -21.28 -9.04
C GLU A 327 -11.43 -22.61 -8.30
N GLU A 328 -10.83 -23.73 -8.73
CA GLU A 328 -11.10 -25.04 -8.10
C GLU A 328 -10.22 -25.26 -6.86
N ALA A 329 -10.86 -25.40 -5.69
CA ALA A 329 -10.20 -25.77 -4.43
C ALA A 329 -10.53 -27.21 -4.03
N ARG A 330 -9.49 -28.04 -3.84
CA ARG A 330 -9.62 -29.44 -3.42
C ARG A 330 -9.01 -29.67 -2.05
N ILE A 331 -9.81 -30.19 -1.12
CA ILE A 331 -9.31 -30.69 0.16
C ILE A 331 -8.40 -31.89 -0.10
N VAL A 332 -7.16 -31.82 0.38
CA VAL A 332 -6.18 -32.90 0.30
C VAL A 332 -5.72 -33.43 1.64
N ARG A 333 -6.00 -32.70 2.72
CA ARG A 333 -5.66 -33.11 4.09
C ARG A 333 -6.64 -32.52 5.09
N ALA A 334 -6.96 -33.28 6.13
CA ALA A 334 -7.68 -32.79 7.31
C ALA A 334 -6.95 -33.28 8.56
N THR A 335 -6.65 -32.38 9.49
CA THR A 335 -5.98 -32.69 10.75
C THR A 335 -6.77 -32.11 11.91
N ILE A 336 -7.04 -32.91 12.93
CA ILE A 336 -7.76 -32.49 14.13
C ILE A 336 -6.76 -32.39 15.28
N TYR A 337 -6.80 -31.25 15.95
CA TYR A 337 -6.10 -31.00 17.19
C TYR A 337 -7.13 -30.78 18.30
N SER A 338 -6.93 -31.41 19.46
CA SER A 338 -7.75 -31.18 20.65
C SER A 338 -6.83 -30.82 21.81
N ARG A 339 -7.10 -29.71 22.49
CA ARG A 339 -6.25 -29.21 23.60
C ARG A 339 -4.76 -29.14 23.24
N ASN A 340 -4.46 -28.62 22.05
CA ASN A 340 -3.10 -28.53 21.49
C ASN A 340 -2.36 -29.88 21.32
N ARG A 341 -3.10 -30.99 21.24
CA ARG A 341 -2.58 -32.32 20.92
C ARG A 341 -3.16 -32.81 19.60
N HIS A 342 -2.32 -33.41 18.77
CA HIS A 342 -2.75 -34.09 17.55
C HIS A 342 -3.63 -35.28 17.89
N VAL A 343 -4.79 -35.37 17.23
CA VAL A 343 -5.75 -36.46 17.41
C VAL A 343 -5.76 -37.34 16.17
N LEU A 344 -5.91 -36.74 14.99
CA LEU A 344 -6.07 -37.46 13.73
C LEU A 344 -5.54 -36.60 12.58
N THR A 345 -4.85 -37.23 11.63
CA THR A 345 -4.61 -36.66 10.30
C THR A 345 -5.12 -37.63 9.26
N MET A 346 -5.90 -37.13 8.31
CA MET A 346 -6.28 -37.83 7.09
C MET A 346 -5.75 -37.06 5.89
N ALA A 347 -5.20 -37.76 4.90
CA ALA A 347 -4.70 -37.17 3.67
C ALA A 347 -5.22 -37.97 2.46
N VAL A 348 -5.37 -37.30 1.33
CA VAL A 348 -5.86 -37.92 0.09
C VAL A 348 -4.74 -38.71 -0.59
N ASP A 349 -5.00 -39.97 -0.94
CA ASP A 349 -4.11 -40.83 -1.75
C ASP A 349 -4.18 -40.48 -3.25
N ASP A 350 -3.30 -41.07 -4.07
CA ASP A 350 -3.30 -40.86 -5.53
C ASP A 350 -4.61 -41.27 -6.23
N ARG A 351 -5.47 -42.02 -5.53
CA ARG A 351 -6.80 -42.46 -6.01
C ARG A 351 -7.92 -41.54 -5.51
N GLY A 352 -7.59 -40.45 -4.83
CA GLY A 352 -8.57 -39.49 -4.35
C GLY A 352 -9.27 -39.87 -3.05
N ARG A 353 -8.80 -40.90 -2.31
CA ARG A 353 -9.44 -41.37 -1.07
C ARG A 353 -8.69 -40.86 0.15
N PHE A 354 -9.41 -40.46 1.20
CA PHE A 354 -8.80 -40.10 2.48
C PHE A 354 -8.26 -41.34 3.20
N VAL A 355 -6.98 -41.32 3.52
CA VAL A 355 -6.27 -42.35 4.28
C VAL A 355 -5.60 -41.73 5.51
N PRO A 356 -5.47 -42.46 6.63
CA PRO A 356 -4.75 -41.98 7.80
C PRO A 356 -3.30 -41.61 7.45
N GLY A 357 -2.86 -40.44 7.91
CA GLY A 357 -1.53 -39.88 7.66
C GLY A 357 -0.80 -39.53 8.95
N ALA A 358 0.49 -39.22 8.83
CA ALA A 358 1.30 -38.69 9.93
C ALA A 358 0.94 -37.23 10.24
N GLU A 359 1.16 -36.80 11.49
CA GLU A 359 0.97 -35.40 11.91
C GLU A 359 1.80 -34.46 11.01
N PRO A 360 1.20 -33.42 10.42
CA PRO A 360 1.93 -32.42 9.66
C PRO A 360 2.80 -31.56 10.59
N PRO A 361 3.87 -30.92 10.09
CA PRO A 361 4.66 -29.98 10.89
C PRO A 361 3.75 -28.97 11.58
N LYS A 362 3.96 -28.76 12.88
CA LYS A 362 3.16 -27.83 13.68
C LYS A 362 3.31 -26.42 13.10
N LEU A 363 2.18 -25.72 12.99
CA LEU A 363 2.14 -24.32 12.61
C LEU A 363 1.86 -23.50 13.87
N ASP A 364 2.51 -22.35 13.99
CA ASP A 364 2.28 -21.43 15.12
C ASP A 364 0.81 -20.99 15.17
N ALA A 365 0.16 -20.88 14.01
CA ALA A 365 -1.26 -20.54 13.92
C ALA A 365 -2.22 -21.59 14.49
N VAL A 366 -1.80 -22.86 14.60
CA VAL A 366 -2.58 -23.88 15.32
C VAL A 366 -2.49 -23.64 16.83
N ALA A 367 -1.35 -23.12 17.32
CA ALA A 367 -1.19 -22.77 18.72
C ALA A 367 -2.03 -21.52 19.07
N THR A 368 -2.01 -20.48 18.24
CA THR A 368 -2.82 -19.27 18.45
C THR A 368 -4.32 -19.51 18.27
N ALA A 369 -4.73 -20.53 17.52
CA ALA A 369 -6.15 -20.90 17.40
C ALA A 369 -6.76 -21.47 18.70
N PHE A 370 -5.94 -21.86 19.67
CA PHE A 370 -6.39 -22.20 21.03
C PHE A 370 -6.49 -20.97 21.95
N ASP A 371 -5.96 -19.82 21.53
CA ASP A 371 -6.09 -18.58 22.27
C ASP A 371 -7.43 -17.92 21.88
N ASP A 372 -8.28 -17.69 22.88
CA ASP A 372 -9.70 -17.34 22.76
C ASP A 372 -9.95 -15.91 22.20
N THR A 373 -8.99 -15.31 21.48
CA THR A 373 -8.96 -13.88 21.10
C THR A 373 -9.85 -13.50 19.91
N GLY A 374 -10.80 -14.35 19.51
CA GLY A 374 -11.92 -13.92 18.66
C GLY A 374 -11.60 -13.64 17.18
N ALA A 375 -10.41 -13.96 16.67
CA ALA A 375 -10.06 -13.69 15.27
C ALA A 375 -11.02 -14.38 14.27
N PRO A 376 -11.59 -13.65 13.29
CA PRO A 376 -12.46 -14.21 12.28
C PRO A 376 -11.67 -15.06 11.26
N VAL A 377 -12.18 -16.25 10.97
CA VAL A 377 -11.58 -17.19 10.01
C VAL A 377 -11.83 -16.69 8.58
N VAL A 378 -10.76 -16.59 7.79
CA VAL A 378 -10.84 -16.18 6.38
C VAL A 378 -11.44 -17.34 5.58
N THR A 379 -12.55 -17.09 4.88
CA THR A 379 -13.25 -18.12 4.13
C THR A 379 -12.68 -18.16 2.72
N SER A 380 -11.97 -19.24 2.38
CA SER A 380 -11.54 -19.50 0.99
C SER A 380 -12.73 -20.03 0.18
N GLY A 381 -13.76 -19.20 0.01
CA GLY A 381 -14.98 -19.54 -0.70
C GLY A 381 -14.94 -19.15 -2.17
N HIS A 382 -15.54 -19.96 -3.03
CA HIS A 382 -15.71 -19.73 -4.47
C HIS A 382 -16.74 -18.61 -4.81
N ASP A 383 -17.25 -17.91 -3.80
CA ASP A 383 -18.30 -16.89 -3.92
C ASP A 383 -18.02 -15.74 -2.92
N LEU A 384 -16.85 -15.13 -3.04
CA LEU A 384 -16.50 -13.95 -2.25
C LEU A 384 -17.42 -12.78 -2.61
N PRO A 385 -17.86 -11.99 -1.61
CA PRO A 385 -18.71 -10.83 -1.86
C PRO A 385 -17.99 -9.79 -2.73
N ARG A 386 -18.75 -8.82 -3.23
CA ARG A 386 -18.15 -7.68 -3.94
C ARG A 386 -17.26 -6.87 -2.99
N VAL A 387 -16.29 -6.15 -3.54
CA VAL A 387 -15.39 -5.29 -2.76
C VAL A 387 -16.17 -4.33 -1.86
N TYR A 388 -17.22 -3.71 -2.37
CA TYR A 388 -18.11 -2.87 -1.57
C TYR A 388 -18.67 -3.59 -0.33
N ASP A 389 -19.24 -4.78 -0.53
CA ASP A 389 -19.88 -5.56 0.52
C ASP A 389 -18.87 -6.03 1.56
N GLY A 390 -17.68 -6.46 1.15
CA GLY A 390 -16.65 -6.88 2.11
C GLY A 390 -16.07 -5.72 2.92
N ILE A 391 -15.92 -4.53 2.33
CA ILE A 391 -15.52 -3.33 3.09
C ILE A 391 -16.57 -3.03 4.17
N TYR A 392 -17.86 -2.98 3.82
CA TYR A 392 -18.92 -2.69 4.79
C TYR A 392 -18.98 -3.75 5.90
N ARG A 393 -18.98 -5.04 5.54
CA ARG A 393 -19.07 -6.13 6.52
C ARG A 393 -17.87 -6.15 7.47
N ALA A 394 -16.66 -5.98 6.94
CA ALA A 394 -15.46 -5.92 7.76
C ALA A 394 -15.45 -4.66 8.64
N ALA A 395 -15.64 -3.48 8.06
CA ALA A 395 -15.56 -2.24 8.83
C ALA A 395 -16.60 -2.17 9.96
N LEU A 396 -17.83 -2.62 9.73
CA LEU A 396 -18.86 -2.73 10.77
C LEU A 396 -18.46 -3.74 11.87
N SER A 397 -17.90 -4.90 11.51
CA SER A 397 -17.48 -5.91 12.50
C SER A 397 -16.33 -5.42 13.39
N TYR A 398 -15.50 -4.51 12.88
CA TYR A 398 -14.41 -3.89 13.63
C TYR A 398 -14.80 -2.62 14.40
N GLY A 399 -16.05 -2.16 14.27
CA GLY A 399 -16.62 -1.07 15.05
C GLY A 399 -16.59 0.29 14.35
N MET A 400 -16.41 0.38 13.04
CA MET A 400 -16.61 1.64 12.30
C MET A 400 -18.10 1.96 12.13
N ASN A 401 -18.44 3.24 12.13
CA ASN A 401 -19.79 3.70 11.86
C ASN A 401 -20.04 3.88 10.35
N ALA A 402 -21.31 3.99 9.93
CA ALA A 402 -21.68 4.10 8.53
C ALA A 402 -21.06 5.31 7.81
N GLU A 403 -20.94 6.46 8.50
CA GLU A 403 -20.36 7.69 7.94
C GLU A 403 -18.87 7.52 7.61
N MET A 404 -18.11 6.92 8.54
CA MET A 404 -16.69 6.63 8.36
C MET A 404 -16.47 5.61 7.25
N ILE A 405 -17.31 4.58 7.16
CA ILE A 405 -17.23 3.60 6.06
C ILE A 405 -17.51 4.28 4.72
N SER A 406 -18.53 5.15 4.65
CA SER A 406 -18.78 5.94 3.45
C SER A 406 -17.60 6.84 3.09
N LEU A 407 -16.90 7.42 4.07
CA LEU A 407 -15.67 8.18 3.82
C LEU A 407 -14.55 7.29 3.26
N VAL A 408 -14.30 6.11 3.83
CA VAL A 408 -13.32 5.13 3.30
C VAL A 408 -13.64 4.76 1.86
N VAL A 409 -14.91 4.45 1.56
CA VAL A 409 -15.36 4.14 0.19
C VAL A 409 -15.12 5.33 -0.75
N LYS A 410 -15.37 6.57 -0.31
CA LYS A 410 -15.10 7.79 -1.10
C LYS A 410 -13.61 7.96 -1.40
N LEU A 411 -12.74 7.70 -0.43
CA LEU A 411 -11.29 7.78 -0.62
C LEU A 411 -10.81 6.74 -1.63
N LEU A 412 -11.30 5.50 -1.53
CA LEU A 412 -10.87 4.39 -2.39
C LEU A 412 -11.49 4.40 -3.80
N ALA A 413 -12.56 5.18 -4.02
CA ALA A 413 -13.35 5.18 -5.27
C ALA A 413 -12.57 5.51 -6.54
N SER A 414 -11.44 6.21 -6.43
CA SER A 414 -10.63 6.58 -7.60
C SER A 414 -9.74 5.43 -8.11
N ASN A 415 -9.41 4.47 -7.24
CA ASN A 415 -8.42 3.42 -7.51
C ASN A 415 -9.00 2.01 -7.42
N VAL A 416 -10.17 1.83 -6.82
CA VAL A 416 -10.78 0.52 -6.54
C VAL A 416 -12.11 0.36 -7.27
N ASP A 417 -12.30 -0.79 -7.93
CA ASP A 417 -13.59 -1.18 -8.50
C ASP A 417 -14.44 -1.90 -7.44
N PHE A 418 -15.40 -1.18 -6.89
CA PHE A 418 -16.30 -1.67 -5.85
C PHE A 418 -17.26 -2.78 -6.29
N GLN A 419 -17.48 -2.94 -7.60
CA GLN A 419 -18.34 -3.99 -8.14
C GLN A 419 -17.58 -5.28 -8.46
N ALA A 420 -16.24 -5.25 -8.44
CA ALA A 420 -15.40 -6.42 -8.60
C ALA A 420 -15.58 -7.41 -7.42
N GLN A 421 -15.31 -8.68 -7.67
CA GLN A 421 -15.23 -9.69 -6.60
C GLN A 421 -13.95 -9.52 -5.79
N LEU A 422 -14.06 -9.71 -4.47
CA LEU A 422 -12.90 -9.70 -3.58
C LEU A 422 -11.97 -10.87 -3.87
N LYS A 423 -10.67 -10.64 -3.66
CA LYS A 423 -9.64 -11.67 -3.62
C LYS A 423 -9.28 -12.02 -2.17
N PRO A 424 -8.83 -13.26 -1.88
CA PRO A 424 -8.38 -13.66 -0.55
C PRO A 424 -7.28 -12.79 0.05
N THR A 425 -6.46 -12.16 -0.80
CA THR A 425 -5.35 -11.29 -0.42
C THR A 425 -5.78 -9.86 -0.11
N ASP A 426 -7.04 -9.50 -0.35
CA ASP A 426 -7.51 -8.13 -0.19
C ASP A 426 -7.66 -7.76 1.29
N SER A 427 -7.09 -6.63 1.67
CA SER A 427 -7.03 -6.18 3.05
C SER A 427 -7.23 -4.68 3.18
N LEU A 428 -7.79 -4.27 4.32
CA LEU A 428 -8.01 -2.87 4.66
C LEU A 428 -7.50 -2.63 6.08
N GLU A 429 -6.54 -1.74 6.24
CA GLU A 429 -6.05 -1.24 7.52
C GLU A 429 -6.60 0.16 7.76
N ALA A 430 -6.99 0.45 8.98
CA ALA A 430 -7.48 1.78 9.32
C ALA A 430 -7.09 2.17 10.75
N PHE A 431 -6.92 3.48 10.94
CA PHE A 431 -6.65 4.09 12.23
C PHE A 431 -7.64 5.25 12.43
N PHE A 432 -8.40 5.22 13.51
CA PHE A 432 -9.46 6.20 13.77
C PHE A 432 -9.60 6.49 15.26
N SER A 433 -10.07 7.70 15.59
CA SER A 433 -10.33 8.10 16.98
C SER A 433 -11.64 7.49 17.49
N VAL A 434 -11.69 7.14 18.77
CA VAL A 434 -12.91 6.71 19.46
C VAL A 434 -13.12 7.51 20.74
N THR A 435 -14.36 7.55 21.22
CA THR A 435 -14.71 8.31 22.44
C THR A 435 -14.61 7.45 23.70
N ASP A 436 -14.60 6.13 23.55
CA ASP A 436 -14.58 5.17 24.66
C ASP A 436 -13.67 3.96 24.38
N GLU A 437 -13.35 3.20 25.44
CA GLU A 437 -12.56 1.96 25.35
C GLU A 437 -13.32 0.80 24.66
N SER A 438 -14.59 1.01 24.30
CA SER A 438 -15.38 0.00 23.56
C SER A 438 -14.81 -0.24 22.16
N GLY A 439 -14.06 0.73 21.65
CA GLY A 439 -13.46 0.70 20.33
C GLY A 439 -14.51 0.82 19.21
N GLN A 440 -15.68 1.37 19.48
CA GLN A 440 -16.70 1.70 18.48
C GLN A 440 -16.61 3.18 18.09
N ALA A 441 -16.73 3.46 16.80
CA ALA A 441 -16.73 4.82 16.27
C ALA A 441 -18.08 5.49 16.55
N THR A 442 -18.05 6.73 17.02
CA THR A 442 -19.23 7.60 17.22
C THR A 442 -19.25 8.72 16.18
N GLU A 443 -20.27 9.59 16.20
CA GLU A 443 -20.34 10.77 15.30
C GLU A 443 -19.20 11.79 15.53
N GLU A 444 -18.45 11.64 16.63
CA GLU A 444 -17.26 12.44 16.96
C GLU A 444 -15.95 11.79 16.51
N SER A 445 -16.00 10.52 16.08
CA SER A 445 -14.84 9.77 15.60
C SER A 445 -14.39 10.25 14.23
N GLU A 446 -13.08 10.40 14.06
CA GLU A 446 -12.46 10.81 12.80
C GLU A 446 -11.50 9.73 12.33
N LEU A 447 -11.43 9.56 11.01
CA LEU A 447 -10.52 8.63 10.35
C LEU A 447 -9.18 9.32 10.10
N LEU A 448 -8.10 8.81 10.68
CA LEU A 448 -6.76 9.41 10.60
C LEU A 448 -5.92 8.77 9.49
N TYR A 449 -6.05 7.45 9.31
CA TYR A 449 -5.26 6.72 8.32
C TYR A 449 -6.05 5.54 7.73
N VAL A 450 -5.78 5.27 6.45
CA VAL A 450 -6.25 4.08 5.73
C VAL A 450 -5.12 3.52 4.88
N ASP A 451 -4.89 2.21 4.98
CA ASP A 451 -4.15 1.42 3.99
C ASP A 451 -5.12 0.44 3.33
N ALA A 452 -5.16 0.40 2.02
CA ALA A 452 -6.00 -0.55 1.31
C ALA A 452 -5.21 -1.27 0.23
N LYS A 453 -5.27 -2.60 0.28
CA LYS A 453 -4.60 -3.49 -0.67
C LYS A 453 -5.64 -4.32 -1.41
N PHE A 454 -5.71 -4.15 -2.72
CA PHE A 454 -6.58 -4.89 -3.63
C PHE A 454 -5.75 -5.49 -4.76
N GLY A 455 -5.46 -6.80 -4.69
CA GLY A 455 -4.49 -7.44 -5.58
C GLY A 455 -3.11 -6.76 -5.51
N ASP A 456 -2.64 -6.22 -6.65
CA ASP A 456 -1.35 -5.50 -6.77
C ASP A 456 -1.46 -4.00 -6.46
N ALA A 457 -2.68 -3.46 -6.31
CA ALA A 457 -2.90 -2.06 -6.00
C ALA A 457 -2.88 -1.85 -4.49
N GLU A 458 -1.91 -1.08 -4.00
CA GLU A 458 -1.81 -0.63 -2.62
C GLU A 458 -1.97 0.89 -2.58
N THR A 459 -2.85 1.37 -1.70
CA THR A 459 -3.17 2.80 -1.59
C THR A 459 -3.27 3.20 -0.14
N ARG A 460 -2.53 4.25 0.23
CA ARG A 460 -2.44 4.76 1.60
C ARG A 460 -2.87 6.22 1.64
N PHE A 461 -3.65 6.56 2.65
CA PHE A 461 -4.15 7.92 2.87
C PHE A 461 -3.98 8.35 4.31
N TYR A 462 -3.51 9.58 4.48
CA TYR A 462 -3.29 10.24 5.75
C TYR A 462 -4.20 11.47 5.83
N ARG A 463 -4.93 11.60 6.94
CA ARG A 463 -5.70 12.81 7.25
C ARG A 463 -4.73 13.93 7.59
N PHE A 464 -4.90 15.09 6.96
CA PHE A 464 -4.15 16.28 7.30
C PHE A 464 -5.04 17.51 7.33
N GLN A 465 -4.88 18.32 8.37
CA GLN A 465 -5.53 19.61 8.49
C GLN A 465 -4.54 20.69 8.05
N ASP A 466 -4.90 21.42 6.99
CA ASP A 466 -4.09 22.52 6.50
C ASP A 466 -4.15 23.70 7.49
N PRO A 467 -3.00 24.15 8.03
CA PRO A 467 -2.97 25.22 9.05
C PRO A 467 -3.37 26.61 8.50
N ASP A 468 -3.36 26.81 7.17
CA ASP A 468 -3.64 28.11 6.58
C ASP A 468 -5.14 28.38 6.43
N ASP A 469 -5.92 27.34 6.09
CA ASP A 469 -7.36 27.43 5.83
C ASP A 469 -8.22 26.53 6.75
N ASN A 470 -7.58 25.81 7.69
CA ASN A 470 -8.18 24.81 8.59
C ASN A 470 -8.96 23.70 7.86
N SER A 471 -8.79 23.55 6.55
CA SER A 471 -9.45 22.49 5.78
C SER A 471 -8.82 21.13 6.08
N ILE A 472 -9.67 20.12 6.22
CA ILE A 472 -9.24 18.73 6.39
C ILE A 472 -9.35 18.03 5.04
N ASP A 473 -8.26 17.41 4.61
CA ASP A 473 -8.23 16.58 3.40
C ASP A 473 -7.36 15.34 3.61
N TYR A 474 -7.46 14.39 2.69
CA TYR A 474 -6.71 13.14 2.72
C TYR A 474 -5.66 13.13 1.61
N PHE A 475 -4.41 12.89 2.00
CA PHE A 475 -3.25 12.92 1.11
C PHE A 475 -2.57 11.55 1.07
N ASP A 476 -1.97 11.22 -0.07
CA ASP A 476 -1.07 10.09 -0.20
C ASP A 476 0.28 10.34 0.49
N GLU A 477 1.17 9.35 0.50
CA GLU A 477 2.52 9.43 1.08
C GLU A 477 3.35 10.59 0.51
N ALA A 478 3.07 11.04 -0.71
CA ALA A 478 3.77 12.13 -1.37
C ALA A 478 3.12 13.51 -1.12
N GLY A 479 2.12 13.58 -0.24
CA GLY A 479 1.41 14.82 0.08
C GLY A 479 0.47 15.28 -1.04
N LYS A 480 -0.02 14.36 -1.88
CA LYS A 480 -0.96 14.66 -2.95
C LYS A 480 -2.37 14.21 -2.60
N SER A 481 -3.32 15.11 -2.73
CA SER A 481 -4.73 14.85 -2.43
C SER A 481 -5.32 13.86 -3.42
N ILE A 482 -6.12 12.93 -2.90
CA ILE A 482 -6.86 11.95 -3.71
C ILE A 482 -8.01 12.56 -4.49
N ARG A 483 -8.55 13.70 -4.05
CA ARG A 483 -9.64 14.35 -4.76
C ARG A 483 -9.15 14.74 -6.15
N GLN A 484 -9.67 14.07 -7.18
CA GLN A 484 -9.38 14.44 -8.57
C GLN A 484 -9.71 15.91 -8.75
N PHE A 485 -8.83 16.68 -9.38
CA PHE A 485 -9.08 18.10 -9.58
C PHE A 485 -10.43 18.37 -10.27
N LEU A 486 -10.82 17.50 -11.22
CA LEU A 486 -12.14 17.47 -11.84
C LEU A 486 -12.63 16.03 -12.07
N LEU A 487 -13.90 15.76 -11.76
CA LEU A 487 -14.62 14.56 -12.16
C LEU A 487 -14.83 14.57 -13.68
N ARG A 488 -14.65 13.41 -14.31
CA ARG A 488 -14.90 13.22 -15.74
C ARG A 488 -16.38 13.04 -16.07
N ASN A 489 -17.13 12.46 -15.14
CA ASN A 489 -18.57 12.24 -15.27
C ASN A 489 -19.35 13.05 -14.21
N PRO A 490 -19.94 14.20 -14.58
CA PRO A 490 -20.77 15.00 -13.68
C PRO A 490 -22.23 14.53 -13.56
N VAL A 491 -22.58 13.37 -14.15
CA VAL A 491 -23.89 12.73 -14.01
C VAL A 491 -23.63 11.25 -13.69
N PRO A 492 -23.41 10.87 -12.43
CA PRO A 492 -23.03 9.50 -12.05
C PRO A 492 -23.94 8.40 -12.62
N ASN A 493 -25.25 8.66 -12.69
CA ASN A 493 -26.24 7.73 -13.26
C ASN A 493 -26.48 7.90 -14.77
N GLY A 494 -25.63 8.68 -15.44
CA GLY A 494 -25.71 8.99 -16.87
C GLY A 494 -24.98 7.95 -17.73
N HIS A 495 -25.54 7.67 -18.90
CA HIS A 495 -24.92 6.81 -19.90
C HIS A 495 -24.19 7.65 -20.93
N PHE A 496 -22.92 7.33 -21.20
CA PHE A 496 -22.16 7.98 -22.25
C PHE A 496 -22.81 7.75 -23.63
N ARG A 497 -23.06 8.83 -24.39
CA ARG A 497 -23.66 8.74 -25.73
C ARG A 497 -22.77 9.26 -26.83
N SER A 498 -22.07 10.36 -26.60
CA SER A 498 -21.27 11.02 -27.64
C SER A 498 -20.01 11.65 -27.06
N GLY A 499 -18.89 11.42 -27.75
CA GLY A 499 -17.60 11.98 -27.40
C GLY A 499 -17.32 13.33 -28.06
N PHE A 500 -16.23 13.97 -27.65
CA PHE A 500 -15.70 15.18 -28.24
C PHE A 500 -15.15 14.92 -29.66
N GLY A 501 -15.37 15.85 -30.60
CA GLY A 501 -14.80 15.78 -31.96
C GLY A 501 -15.78 16.10 -33.09
N MET A 502 -15.28 16.06 -34.34
CA MET A 502 -16.09 16.34 -35.53
C MET A 502 -17.12 15.23 -35.77
N ARG A 503 -18.40 15.59 -35.85
CA ARG A 503 -19.49 14.65 -36.16
C ARG A 503 -20.63 15.33 -36.90
N ARG A 504 -21.49 14.55 -37.56
CA ARG A 504 -22.72 15.05 -38.18
C ARG A 504 -23.68 15.53 -37.08
N HIS A 505 -24.06 16.80 -37.10
CA HIS A 505 -24.95 17.38 -36.10
C HIS A 505 -26.37 16.85 -36.29
N PRO A 506 -27.00 16.26 -35.25
CA PRO A 506 -28.27 15.54 -35.39
C PRO A 506 -29.44 16.46 -35.77
N ILE A 507 -29.39 17.74 -35.40
CA ILE A 507 -30.46 18.72 -35.70
C ILE A 507 -30.16 19.52 -36.97
N LEU A 508 -28.88 19.82 -37.25
CA LEU A 508 -28.48 20.75 -38.31
C LEU A 508 -28.09 20.03 -39.60
N GLY A 509 -27.83 18.71 -39.54
CA GLY A 509 -27.61 17.84 -40.70
C GLY A 509 -26.20 17.88 -41.31
N PHE A 510 -25.35 18.85 -40.99
CA PHE A 510 -23.96 18.98 -41.47
C PHE A 510 -22.91 18.59 -40.41
N SER A 511 -21.66 18.37 -40.83
CA SER A 511 -20.55 18.04 -39.93
C SER A 511 -20.16 19.26 -39.08
N ARG A 512 -20.28 19.15 -37.76
CA ARG A 512 -19.98 20.20 -36.79
C ARG A 512 -19.09 19.65 -35.69
N MET A 513 -18.21 20.49 -35.17
CA MET A 513 -17.40 20.15 -34.01
C MET A 513 -18.30 20.00 -32.78
N HIS A 514 -18.28 18.82 -32.18
CA HIS A 514 -18.86 18.58 -30.87
C HIS A 514 -17.83 18.93 -29.80
N THR A 515 -18.06 20.03 -29.10
CA THR A 515 -17.08 20.65 -28.22
C THR A 515 -17.12 20.17 -26.77
N GLY A 516 -17.79 19.04 -26.53
CA GLY A 516 -17.96 18.42 -25.24
C GLY A 516 -18.32 16.94 -25.37
N VAL A 517 -18.89 16.38 -24.30
CA VAL A 517 -19.36 15.01 -24.22
C VAL A 517 -20.83 14.99 -23.78
N ASP A 518 -21.59 14.03 -24.31
CA ASP A 518 -23.01 13.91 -24.03
C ASP A 518 -23.29 12.71 -23.12
N TRP A 519 -23.86 13.00 -21.95
CA TRP A 519 -24.32 12.01 -20.97
C TRP A 519 -25.84 11.95 -20.97
N SER A 520 -26.41 10.84 -21.45
CA SER A 520 -27.87 10.63 -21.44
C SER A 520 -28.34 10.15 -20.08
N ALA A 521 -29.33 10.84 -19.53
CA ALA A 521 -30.02 10.46 -18.31
C ALA A 521 -31.46 10.95 -18.37
N PRO A 522 -32.39 10.35 -17.61
CA PRO A 522 -33.75 10.86 -17.49
C PRO A 522 -33.79 12.35 -17.15
N ARG A 523 -34.81 13.06 -17.67
CA ARG A 523 -35.01 14.46 -17.31
C ARG A 523 -35.23 14.56 -15.79
N GLY A 524 -34.52 15.47 -15.14
CA GLY A 524 -34.56 15.61 -13.69
C GLY A 524 -33.46 14.85 -12.94
N THR A 525 -32.59 14.09 -13.62
CA THR A 525 -31.41 13.49 -12.95
C THR A 525 -30.48 14.60 -12.42
N PRO A 526 -30.01 14.53 -11.17
CA PRO A 526 -29.06 15.51 -10.62
C PRO A 526 -27.77 15.61 -11.43
N ILE A 527 -27.28 16.84 -11.59
CA ILE A 527 -25.96 17.16 -12.16
C ILE A 527 -25.10 17.68 -11.01
N ILE A 528 -23.90 17.13 -10.87
CA ILE A 528 -22.95 17.53 -9.83
C ILE A 528 -21.81 18.38 -10.41
N ALA A 529 -21.27 19.29 -9.60
CA ALA A 529 -20.07 20.05 -9.95
C ALA A 529 -18.88 19.10 -10.12
N ALA A 530 -18.15 19.26 -11.21
CA ALA A 530 -17.01 18.41 -11.54
C ALA A 530 -15.83 18.70 -10.61
N GLY A 531 -15.71 19.90 -10.05
CA GLY A 531 -14.67 20.24 -9.09
C GLY A 531 -15.01 21.48 -8.29
N ASN A 532 -14.18 21.77 -7.30
CA ASN A 532 -14.27 23.00 -6.52
C ASN A 532 -14.11 24.22 -7.42
N GLY A 533 -14.92 25.25 -7.23
CA GLY A 533 -14.87 26.43 -8.08
C GLY A 533 -15.82 27.54 -7.71
N VAL A 534 -15.89 28.54 -8.57
CA VAL A 534 -16.79 29.69 -8.47
C VAL A 534 -17.67 29.75 -9.71
N VAL A 535 -18.98 29.84 -9.52
CA VAL A 535 -19.95 29.93 -10.62
C VAL A 535 -19.72 31.25 -11.38
N GLU A 536 -19.37 31.17 -12.67
CA GLU A 536 -19.24 32.34 -13.55
C GLU A 536 -20.58 32.76 -14.13
N LYS A 537 -21.39 31.78 -14.51
CA LYS A 537 -22.70 31.97 -15.15
C LYS A 537 -23.65 30.87 -14.70
N ALA A 538 -24.89 31.24 -14.45
CA ALA A 538 -25.99 30.32 -14.19
C ALA A 538 -27.26 30.95 -14.77
N GLY A 539 -27.75 30.43 -15.89
CA GLY A 539 -28.94 30.98 -16.54
C GLY A 539 -29.12 30.53 -17.99
N TRP A 540 -30.05 31.19 -18.68
CA TRP A 540 -30.36 30.87 -20.08
C TRP A 540 -29.25 31.33 -21.04
N ASP A 541 -28.93 30.48 -22.00
CA ASP A 541 -28.03 30.74 -23.11
C ASP A 541 -28.75 30.61 -24.46
N SER A 542 -28.67 31.68 -25.27
CA SER A 542 -29.29 31.75 -26.59
C SER A 542 -28.48 31.10 -27.72
N GLY A 543 -27.24 30.66 -27.46
CA GLY A 543 -26.33 30.04 -28.44
C GLY A 543 -26.63 28.56 -28.72
N GLY A 544 -27.68 28.02 -28.12
CA GLY A 544 -28.10 26.63 -28.27
C GLY A 544 -27.86 25.76 -27.04
N TYR A 545 -27.18 26.27 -26.01
CA TYR A 545 -26.95 25.53 -24.76
C TYR A 545 -28.18 25.48 -23.84
N GLY A 546 -29.16 26.37 -24.01
CA GLY A 546 -30.34 26.40 -23.14
C GLY A 546 -29.96 26.84 -21.73
N ASN A 547 -30.49 26.20 -20.69
CA ASN A 547 -30.02 26.49 -19.33
C ASN A 547 -28.59 25.98 -19.15
N GLN A 548 -27.69 26.90 -18.83
CA GLN A 548 -26.26 26.69 -18.75
C GLN A 548 -25.71 27.16 -17.39
N THR A 549 -24.83 26.34 -16.82
CA THR A 549 -23.99 26.68 -15.68
C THR A 549 -22.54 26.61 -16.12
N LEU A 550 -21.74 27.65 -15.83
CA LEU A 550 -20.29 27.67 -16.01
C LEU A 550 -19.63 27.83 -14.65
N ILE A 551 -18.65 26.97 -14.34
CA ILE A 551 -17.91 27.00 -13.08
C ILE A 551 -16.43 27.19 -13.40
N ARG A 552 -15.85 28.26 -12.86
CA ARG A 552 -14.40 28.52 -12.87
C ARG A 552 -13.74 27.70 -11.80
N HIS A 553 -12.74 26.92 -12.18
CA HIS A 553 -11.88 26.20 -11.26
C HIS A 553 -10.51 26.89 -11.17
N ALA A 554 -9.63 26.38 -10.31
CA ALA A 554 -8.26 26.86 -10.25
C ALA A 554 -7.52 26.62 -11.59
N ASN A 555 -6.36 27.26 -11.77
CA ASN A 555 -5.43 26.98 -12.88
C ASN A 555 -6.01 27.16 -14.30
N GLY A 556 -7.00 28.04 -14.47
CA GLY A 556 -7.54 28.40 -15.79
C GLY A 556 -8.50 27.37 -16.39
N TYR A 557 -9.02 26.45 -15.58
CA TYR A 557 -10.04 25.47 -15.99
C TYR A 557 -11.45 26.04 -15.79
N VAL A 558 -12.34 25.78 -16.73
CA VAL A 558 -13.77 26.11 -16.63
C VAL A 558 -14.59 24.93 -17.13
N SER A 559 -15.59 24.50 -16.36
CA SER A 559 -16.55 23.48 -16.78
C SER A 559 -17.88 24.11 -17.20
N SER A 560 -18.53 23.55 -18.22
CA SER A 560 -19.84 24.00 -18.71
C SER A 560 -20.85 22.85 -18.66
N TYR A 561 -22.02 23.13 -18.10
CA TYR A 561 -23.13 22.19 -17.94
C TYR A 561 -24.34 22.72 -18.69
N ASN A 562 -24.75 22.03 -19.76
CA ASN A 562 -25.72 22.57 -20.71
C ASN A 562 -27.00 21.72 -20.78
N HIS A 563 -28.02 22.25 -21.44
CA HIS A 563 -29.33 21.64 -21.66
C HIS A 563 -30.12 21.34 -20.37
N GLN A 564 -29.77 21.97 -19.25
CA GLN A 564 -30.37 21.69 -17.95
C GLN A 564 -31.87 21.97 -17.96
N SER A 565 -32.64 21.18 -17.21
CA SER A 565 -34.07 21.42 -17.02
C SER A 565 -34.31 22.55 -16.01
N ALA A 566 -33.50 22.57 -14.95
CA ALA A 566 -33.44 23.62 -13.95
C ALA A 566 -32.01 23.72 -13.38
N ILE A 567 -31.68 24.88 -12.83
CA ILE A 567 -30.43 25.15 -12.11
C ILE A 567 -30.76 25.26 -10.62
N ALA A 568 -29.91 24.73 -9.74
CA ALA A 568 -30.14 24.76 -8.30
C ALA A 568 -30.18 26.21 -7.78
N LYS A 569 -31.04 26.49 -6.79
CA LYS A 569 -31.29 27.87 -6.31
C LYS A 569 -30.05 28.54 -5.72
N SER A 570 -29.16 27.78 -5.10
CA SER A 570 -27.89 28.25 -4.54
C SER A 570 -26.83 28.55 -5.60
N VAL A 571 -27.00 28.04 -6.82
CA VAL A 571 -26.04 28.21 -7.92
C VAL A 571 -26.37 29.50 -8.68
N LYS A 572 -25.66 30.57 -8.30
CA LYS A 572 -25.74 31.92 -8.91
C LYS A 572 -24.33 32.43 -9.20
N PRO A 573 -24.15 33.36 -10.15
CA PRO A 573 -22.83 33.95 -10.40
C PRO A 573 -22.17 34.47 -9.12
N GLY A 574 -20.91 34.09 -8.91
CA GLY A 574 -20.14 34.40 -7.69
C GLY A 574 -20.26 33.38 -6.55
N ALA A 575 -21.21 32.44 -6.61
CA ALA A 575 -21.33 31.39 -5.61
C ALA A 575 -20.12 30.44 -5.67
N LYS A 576 -19.55 30.11 -4.50
CA LYS A 576 -18.58 29.02 -4.37
C LYS A 576 -19.34 27.70 -4.44
N VAL A 577 -18.77 26.73 -5.13
CA VAL A 577 -19.28 25.38 -5.24
C VAL A 577 -18.17 24.38 -4.97
N VAL A 578 -18.52 23.28 -4.32
CA VAL A 578 -17.59 22.18 -4.05
C VAL A 578 -17.82 21.05 -5.05
N GLN A 579 -16.78 20.28 -5.34
CA GLN A 579 -16.87 19.07 -6.15
C GLN A 579 -17.94 18.14 -5.59
N GLY A 580 -18.80 17.57 -6.45
CA GLY A 580 -19.88 16.68 -6.02
C GLY A 580 -21.17 17.40 -5.61
N GLN A 581 -21.14 18.71 -5.40
CA GLN A 581 -22.34 19.50 -5.08
C GLN A 581 -23.34 19.46 -6.24
N VAL A 582 -24.63 19.24 -5.94
CA VAL A 582 -25.70 19.32 -6.95
C VAL A 582 -25.86 20.76 -7.45
N ILE A 583 -25.67 20.96 -8.75
CA ILE A 583 -25.73 22.28 -9.39
C ILE A 583 -26.95 22.51 -10.28
N GLY A 584 -27.67 21.43 -10.61
CA GLY A 584 -28.86 21.49 -11.44
C GLY A 584 -29.33 20.10 -11.81
N TRP A 585 -30.19 20.02 -12.82
CA TRP A 585 -30.80 18.76 -13.25
C TRP A 585 -30.80 18.60 -14.77
N VAL A 586 -30.58 17.37 -15.24
CA VAL A 586 -30.58 16.99 -16.65
C VAL A 586 -31.90 17.40 -17.30
N GLY A 587 -31.80 17.89 -18.54
CA GLY A 587 -32.94 18.37 -19.30
C GLY A 587 -32.75 18.21 -20.80
N THR A 588 -33.49 19.02 -21.54
CA THR A 588 -33.47 19.06 -23.01
C THR A 588 -33.69 20.48 -23.52
N THR A 589 -33.22 21.48 -22.79
CA THR A 589 -33.36 22.89 -23.16
C THR A 589 -32.34 23.29 -24.25
N GLY A 590 -32.63 24.31 -25.04
CA GLY A 590 -31.76 24.70 -26.17
C GLY A 590 -31.85 23.72 -27.36
N LEU A 591 -30.74 23.56 -28.07
CA LEU A 591 -30.64 22.68 -29.25
C LEU A 591 -30.31 21.24 -28.83
N SER A 592 -31.33 20.54 -28.32
CA SER A 592 -31.22 19.14 -27.89
C SER A 592 -32.28 18.26 -28.57
N THR A 593 -31.92 17.02 -28.91
CA THR A 593 -32.84 16.01 -29.46
C THR A 593 -33.54 15.17 -28.38
N GLY A 594 -33.06 15.17 -27.15
CA GLY A 594 -33.59 14.36 -26.06
C GLY A 594 -32.87 14.59 -24.73
N PRO A 595 -33.36 14.04 -23.61
CA PRO A 595 -32.77 14.28 -22.29
C PRO A 595 -31.31 13.85 -22.19
N HIS A 596 -30.39 14.81 -22.02
CA HIS A 596 -28.97 14.57 -21.79
C HIS A 596 -28.30 15.82 -21.20
N LEU A 597 -27.15 15.62 -20.58
CA LEU A 597 -26.20 16.70 -20.26
C LEU A 597 -25.15 16.78 -21.36
N HIS A 598 -25.01 17.95 -21.97
CA HIS A 598 -23.85 18.27 -22.77
C HIS A 598 -22.80 18.95 -21.87
N TYR A 599 -21.71 18.24 -21.58
CA TYR A 599 -20.64 18.66 -20.67
C TYR A 599 -19.41 19.09 -21.47
N GLU A 600 -18.94 20.32 -21.25
CA GLU A 600 -17.71 20.83 -21.86
C GLU A 600 -16.67 21.14 -20.79
N LEU A 601 -15.40 20.95 -21.15
CA LEU A 601 -14.27 21.42 -20.37
C LEU A 601 -13.46 22.42 -21.20
N ILE A 602 -13.15 23.55 -20.59
CA ILE A 602 -12.41 24.66 -21.18
C ILE A 602 -11.13 24.85 -20.38
N VAL A 603 -9.99 24.89 -21.05
CA VAL A 603 -8.68 25.13 -20.43
C VAL A 603 -8.04 26.33 -21.11
N ASN A 604 -7.78 27.39 -20.35
CA ASN A 604 -7.22 28.64 -20.85
C ASN A 604 -7.96 29.19 -22.09
N GLY A 605 -9.30 29.10 -22.06
CA GLY A 605 -10.18 29.56 -23.14
C GLY A 605 -10.42 28.57 -24.29
N ASN A 606 -9.73 27.42 -24.32
CA ASN A 606 -9.89 26.42 -25.37
C ASN A 606 -10.74 25.23 -24.89
N LYS A 607 -11.71 24.81 -25.70
CA LYS A 607 -12.53 23.62 -25.43
C LYS A 607 -11.74 22.36 -25.74
N VAL A 608 -11.67 21.43 -24.78
CA VAL A 608 -10.89 20.20 -24.86
C VAL A 608 -11.76 18.99 -24.61
N ASP A 609 -11.28 17.81 -25.00
CA ASP A 609 -11.93 16.53 -24.71
C ASP A 609 -11.86 16.22 -23.19
N PRO A 610 -12.98 16.28 -22.45
CA PRO A 610 -12.99 16.04 -21.01
C PRO A 610 -12.58 14.61 -20.62
N LEU A 611 -12.69 13.64 -21.54
CA LEU A 611 -12.35 12.24 -21.29
C LEU A 611 -10.88 11.93 -21.56
N ARG A 612 -10.21 12.71 -22.41
CA ARG A 612 -8.82 12.47 -22.84
C ARG A 612 -7.79 13.44 -22.27
N ILE A 613 -8.23 14.61 -21.81
CA ILE A 613 -7.34 15.59 -21.19
C ILE A 613 -6.65 14.98 -19.95
N ARG A 614 -5.36 15.27 -19.80
CA ARG A 614 -4.65 15.01 -18.54
C ARG A 614 -5.04 16.12 -17.57
N LEU A 615 -5.84 15.77 -16.58
CA LEU A 615 -6.13 16.65 -15.46
C LEU A 615 -4.96 16.60 -14.48
N PRO A 616 -4.56 17.72 -13.87
CA PRO A 616 -3.67 17.66 -12.73
C PRO A 616 -4.31 16.77 -11.66
N GLY A 617 -3.48 16.06 -10.88
CA GLY A 617 -3.96 15.39 -9.68
C GLY A 617 -4.54 16.40 -8.68
N GLY A 618 -5.10 15.92 -7.57
CA GLY A 618 -5.60 16.80 -6.52
C GLY A 618 -4.56 17.79 -5.98
N LYS A 619 -4.99 18.65 -5.05
CA LYS A 619 -4.12 19.60 -4.32
C LYS A 619 -2.85 18.87 -3.88
N SER A 620 -1.69 19.34 -4.32
CA SER A 620 -0.39 18.83 -3.84
C SER A 620 0.11 19.80 -2.79
N LEU A 621 0.47 19.29 -1.62
CA LEU A 621 1.13 20.09 -0.59
C LEU A 621 2.52 20.50 -1.08
N SER A 622 2.96 21.69 -0.68
CA SER A 622 4.29 22.21 -1.04
C SER A 622 4.81 23.15 0.04
N GLY A 623 6.14 23.32 0.09
CA GLY A 623 6.79 24.24 1.04
C GLY A 623 6.59 23.85 2.50
N GLU A 624 6.27 24.82 3.36
CA GLU A 624 6.12 24.61 4.80
C GLU A 624 4.95 23.66 5.15
N VAL A 625 3.88 23.69 4.35
CA VAL A 625 2.71 22.82 4.58
C VAL A 625 3.05 21.35 4.33
N LEU A 626 3.89 21.06 3.32
CA LEU A 626 4.37 19.70 3.07
C LEU A 626 5.24 19.20 4.23
N ALA A 627 6.15 20.03 4.76
CA ALA A 627 6.98 19.65 5.89
C ALA A 627 6.16 19.38 7.17
N LYS A 628 5.05 20.11 7.37
CA LYS A 628 4.10 19.82 8.48
C LYS A 628 3.36 18.52 8.24
N PHE A 629 2.96 18.24 7.00
CA PHE A 629 2.34 16.97 6.63
C PHE A 629 3.28 15.78 6.84
N GLU A 630 4.53 15.89 6.40
CA GLU A 630 5.54 14.83 6.56
C GLU A 630 5.73 14.46 8.05
N LYS A 631 5.78 15.46 8.94
CA LYS A 631 5.85 15.23 10.40
C LYS A 631 4.62 14.53 10.96
N GLU A 632 3.42 14.91 10.52
CA GLU A 632 2.20 14.26 11.00
C GLU A 632 2.08 12.83 10.45
N ARG A 633 2.52 12.61 9.21
CA ARG A 633 2.63 11.28 8.60
C ARG A 633 3.59 10.39 9.39
N GLU A 634 4.81 10.85 9.65
CA GLU A 634 5.82 10.14 10.46
C GLU A 634 5.25 9.76 11.83
N ARG A 635 4.59 10.70 12.50
CA ARG A 635 3.96 10.45 13.80
C ARG A 635 2.87 9.37 13.74
N ILE A 636 2.05 9.37 12.69
CA ILE A 636 1.05 8.31 12.48
C ILE A 636 1.77 6.97 12.23
N ASP A 637 2.79 6.95 11.38
CA ASP A 637 3.53 5.73 11.05
C ASP A 637 4.25 5.14 12.29
N GLU A 638 4.83 5.98 13.16
CA GLU A 638 5.42 5.61 14.46
C GLU A 638 4.38 4.91 15.36
N LEU A 639 3.17 5.47 15.48
CA LEU A 639 2.09 4.88 16.28
C LEU A 639 1.61 3.54 15.73
N LEU A 640 1.66 3.36 14.41
CA LEU A 640 1.29 2.12 13.75
C LEU A 640 2.41 1.07 13.76
N GLY A 641 3.60 1.42 14.27
CA GLY A 641 4.79 0.57 14.26
C GLY A 641 5.26 0.23 12.84
N LYS A 642 5.12 1.18 11.91
CA LYS A 642 5.48 1.02 10.48
C LYS A 642 6.92 1.39 10.15
N ASP A 643 7.78 1.59 11.16
CA ASP A 643 9.19 1.85 10.91
C ASP A 643 9.89 0.67 10.22
N ASP A 644 10.62 1.00 9.17
CA ASP A 644 11.59 0.13 8.53
C ASP A 644 12.59 -0.32 9.62
N PRO A 645 12.88 -1.63 9.78
CA PRO A 645 13.85 -2.13 10.78
C PRO A 645 15.31 -1.69 10.53
N SER A 646 15.54 -0.60 9.79
CA SER A 646 16.84 -0.14 9.29
C SER A 646 17.46 1.04 10.05
N GLU A 647 16.80 1.61 11.06
CA GLU A 647 17.46 2.54 12.01
C GLU A 647 17.47 1.99 13.45
N VAL A 648 17.98 0.76 13.61
CA VAL A 648 18.63 0.42 14.87
C VAL A 648 19.98 1.13 14.84
N ALA A 649 20.06 2.23 15.61
CA ALA A 649 21.25 3.03 15.81
C ALA A 649 22.54 2.18 15.81
N SER A 650 23.39 2.38 14.81
CA SER A 650 24.78 1.95 14.89
C SER A 650 25.42 2.76 16.03
N GLN A 651 25.80 2.03 17.08
CA GLN A 651 26.58 2.55 18.20
C GLN A 651 27.95 3.07 17.78
#